data_AF-R9J610-F1
#
_entry.id   AF-R9J610-F1
#
_cell.length_a   1.000
_cell.length_b   1.000
_cell.length_c   1.000
_cell.angle_alpha   90.00
_cell.angle_beta   90.00
_cell.angle_gamma   90.00
#
_symmetry.space_group_name_H-M   'P 1'
#
loop_
_entity.id
_entity.type
_entity.pdbx_description
1 polymer ?
#
loop_
_entity_poly.entity_id
_entity_poly.type
_entity_poly.pdbx_seq_one_letter_code
_entity_poly.pdbx_strand_id
1 'polypeptide(L)'
;MGDNKEKPEYLEISCQNIEFSAELGEIVEDSFAIHAADKYTEGKIYSSDTRMRVHENTFSGEETQVSYCFDGTSVEAGSSIRGEFVLISNRGEYVIPYHVSVQKPRMQSSLGTIKNLFHFTNLAQTNWEEAVALFYARNFASILHRSDKNAVMSYTGLTRNEGNEQNVEEFLIEISKKTPIIYTFDIEGFLLEDVQDSIVKSIVIQKSSWGYGCVQVWIKGDFISTARQQLTNADFVENQCVFDIYIDASKLHEGVNSGAVIFSDACNEYTIPVDILMEEEQEQRTENRRQRRAVCDMIRSYVDMRMEKITLAQWLHRFEKALEILLEMDEDSILYNLYRVQLLIAKERFNEAKWYLDLLEQRLSKEPSDIFQNCYYLYLTTLINCAEDYVKNISDEIETIYVNNPSEWRLGWFVLQLNEELFRNKEQRWQFMEEMFENGCTSPLLLCEAVMLLLERPTFLLKLDKFEESVLWHGARQQILKPELIEQLQYLAARKKEYSALLVRILGKVYEAYGSPQTVASVCHILILGGKKGAACYPWYALGVEHSVRVTGLYEYYMMSLELDKYGDIKGSIEIPKMVLMYFAYQSNLDYELNAFLYAYIIKNKDKYPDLEQSYRIAIERFVVDQIRLGHINENLAYLYKNMLAPQMVTDETAYAFTPLLFMHRIYVDNPKVKNIVVIHEKVNGESSYPVENCVCMIPIYGSEYKLFLQDEHGNRFTKSIDYENKQLMDPKRQVAYISGYMQGRLSFDIYLCEVDKNYITITQDNVKRFKNLAESPQVVESFKKEIRTKLLRFYYDNDMIGELDAFLEDVEADDMEASERAEFIKYLISRGMFDKAYYWLRSFGVADVESKAVARLVSKRIVSKDYEYDEFLVNVAHYIYKNMKYDENILRYLMMNYDGRSSELRKLWKSAVDLELDAKLILERLLRQIVFTGAAIQDRDEMLIAYVQYEAHDASLVNGILMNIAYEYFVYEAIIHPEVFDILYQKYDKKALTDKVCKLALLKFWAENVQQTELPQDVARLFIRELLNEDIYFPFYVKLVELVPELHYIKNSIFIEYRTQPQSQVYIHYAFDDDSVEEGSYEIREMKEMYDGIHVSMFQLFYGETIQYYITENYLDDDNVVREHVTQSGTLSGLSETSAASGKQGTADRFSILNDILLSIGVRDEVTAQQLTEDYVYQDFCVRELFKVL
;
A
#
# COMPACT_ATOMS: atom_id res chain seq x y z
N MET A 1 -64.79 -27.04 11.22
CA MET A 1 -64.40 -25.97 12.17
C MET A 1 -63.34 -25.13 11.51
N GLY A 2 -63.76 -24.11 10.76
CA GLY A 2 -62.87 -23.04 10.32
C GLY A 2 -62.69 -22.07 11.48
N ASP A 3 -61.47 -21.56 11.66
CA ASP A 3 -61.13 -20.48 12.59
C ASP A 3 -62.04 -19.26 12.35
N ASN A 4 -63.15 -19.18 13.10
CA ASN A 4 -64.03 -18.02 13.16
C ASN A 4 -63.60 -17.12 14.33
N LYS A 5 -62.37 -16.61 14.25
CA LYS A 5 -62.12 -15.25 14.71
C LYS A 5 -62.57 -14.34 13.57
N GLU A 6 -63.19 -13.20 13.83
CA GLU A 6 -63.01 -12.06 12.91
C GLU A 6 -61.51 -12.03 12.62
N LYS A 7 -61.10 -12.32 11.38
CA LYS A 7 -59.68 -12.39 11.05
C LYS A 7 -59.09 -11.06 11.51
N PRO A 8 -58.09 -11.04 12.40
CA PRO A 8 -57.41 -9.79 12.69
C PRO A 8 -56.90 -9.29 11.34
N GLU A 9 -57.38 -8.12 10.91
CA GLU A 9 -56.88 -7.52 9.68
C GLU A 9 -55.40 -7.25 9.89
N TYR A 10 -54.57 -8.08 9.26
CA TYR A 10 -53.12 -8.05 9.42
C TYR A 10 -52.56 -6.78 8.75
N LEU A 11 -51.41 -6.32 9.25
CA LEU A 11 -50.64 -5.30 8.57
C LEU A 11 -49.99 -5.90 7.32
N GLU A 12 -50.21 -5.29 6.17
CA GLU A 12 -49.48 -5.58 4.94
C GLU A 12 -48.23 -4.70 4.87
N ILE A 13 -47.06 -5.32 5.01
CA ILE A 13 -45.77 -4.62 4.95
C ILE A 13 -45.18 -4.83 3.56
N SER A 14 -44.77 -3.74 2.92
CA SER A 14 -44.19 -3.74 1.56
C SER A 14 -42.94 -4.61 1.40
N CYS A 15 -42.24 -4.94 2.50
CA CYS A 15 -41.04 -5.78 2.49
C CYS A 15 -41.05 -6.82 3.62
N GLN A 16 -40.48 -8.00 3.35
CA GLN A 16 -40.31 -9.08 4.34
C GLN A 16 -38.89 -9.15 4.92
N ASN A 17 -37.90 -8.58 4.23
CA ASN A 17 -36.50 -8.53 4.62
C ASN A 17 -35.85 -7.34 3.91
N ILE A 18 -34.95 -6.63 4.58
CA ILE A 18 -34.22 -5.49 4.04
C ILE A 18 -32.76 -5.90 3.82
N GLU A 19 -32.34 -6.02 2.56
CA GLU A 19 -30.96 -6.36 2.20
C GLU A 19 -30.38 -5.30 1.28
N PHE A 20 -29.31 -4.65 1.72
CA PHE A 20 -28.57 -3.71 0.90
C PHE A 20 -27.08 -3.73 1.23
N SER A 21 -26.30 -3.12 0.34
CA SER A 21 -24.86 -2.97 0.51
C SER A 21 -24.50 -1.51 0.59
N ALA A 22 -23.67 -1.15 1.56
CA ALA A 22 -23.19 0.22 1.77
C ALA A 22 -21.67 0.31 1.51
N GLU A 23 -21.20 1.45 1.01
CA GLU A 23 -19.78 1.79 1.01
C GLU A 23 -19.30 2.22 2.41
N LEU A 24 -17.99 2.22 2.62
CA LEU A 24 -17.42 2.59 3.93
C LEU A 24 -17.68 4.09 4.20
N GLY A 25 -18.35 4.39 5.32
CA GLY A 25 -18.72 5.75 5.69
C GLY A 25 -19.98 6.30 4.99
N GLU A 26 -20.66 5.49 4.19
CA GLU A 26 -21.90 5.88 3.52
C GLU A 26 -23.07 5.92 4.52
N ILE A 27 -23.92 6.94 4.40
CA ILE A 27 -25.20 7.03 5.08
C ILE A 27 -26.27 6.63 4.06
N VAL A 28 -26.96 5.52 4.31
CA VAL A 28 -27.99 5.00 3.41
C VAL A 28 -29.36 5.30 4.01
N GLU A 29 -30.16 6.07 3.27
CA GLU A 29 -31.56 6.36 3.62
C GLU A 29 -32.49 5.63 2.67
N ASP A 30 -33.48 4.94 3.22
CA ASP A 30 -34.48 4.20 2.44
C ASP A 30 -35.77 4.08 3.27
N SER A 31 -36.83 3.50 2.70
CA SER A 31 -38.14 3.46 3.36
C SER A 31 -38.93 2.21 3.01
N PHE A 32 -39.84 1.82 3.89
CA PHE A 32 -40.84 0.80 3.63
C PHE A 32 -42.23 1.31 3.98
N ALA A 33 -43.24 0.87 3.22
CA ALA A 33 -44.64 1.18 3.46
C ALA A 33 -45.30 0.10 4.33
N ILE A 34 -46.17 0.56 5.23
CA ILE A 34 -47.09 -0.23 6.04
C ILE A 34 -48.50 0.12 5.57
N HIS A 35 -49.25 -0.89 5.14
CA HIS A 35 -50.66 -0.77 4.77
C HIS A 35 -51.52 -1.47 5.82
N ALA A 36 -52.55 -0.77 6.28
CA ALA A 36 -53.52 -1.25 7.24
C ALA A 36 -54.93 -1.15 6.65
N ALA A 37 -55.81 -2.08 7.02
CA ALA A 37 -57.17 -2.13 6.52
C ALA A 37 -58.07 -0.98 7.04
N ASP A 38 -57.65 -0.28 8.10
CA ASP A 38 -58.46 0.72 8.81
C ASP A 38 -57.63 1.91 9.34
N LYS A 39 -58.25 3.09 9.39
CA LYS A 39 -57.68 4.38 9.82
C LYS A 39 -57.33 4.44 11.30
N TYR A 40 -57.91 3.57 12.12
CA TYR A 40 -57.65 3.49 13.56
C TYR A 40 -56.43 2.63 13.92
N THR A 41 -55.65 2.23 12.91
CA THR A 41 -54.41 1.48 13.14
C THR A 41 -53.34 2.39 13.71
N GLU A 42 -52.72 1.97 14.81
CA GLU A 42 -51.62 2.67 15.46
C GLU A 42 -50.55 1.67 15.93
N GLY A 43 -49.30 2.12 15.94
CA GLY A 43 -48.19 1.29 16.39
C GLY A 43 -46.88 2.04 16.57
N LYS A 44 -45.90 1.33 17.11
CA LYS A 44 -44.53 1.79 17.34
C LYS A 44 -43.52 0.91 16.63
N ILE A 45 -42.40 1.51 16.23
CA ILE A 45 -41.31 0.85 15.52
C ILE A 45 -40.01 1.05 16.29
N TYR A 46 -39.29 -0.04 16.49
CA TYR A 46 -38.02 -0.07 17.20
C TYR A 46 -36.97 -0.77 16.35
N SER A 47 -35.73 -0.30 16.40
CA SER A 47 -34.57 -0.94 15.77
C SER A 47 -33.73 -1.66 16.81
N SER A 48 -33.26 -2.86 16.48
CA SER A 48 -32.36 -3.63 17.34
C SER A 48 -30.92 -3.10 17.42
N ASP A 49 -30.52 -2.17 16.55
CA ASP A 49 -29.14 -1.62 16.45
C ASP A 49 -29.16 -0.10 16.33
N THR A 50 -28.32 0.60 17.10
CA THR A 50 -28.26 2.08 17.11
C THR A 50 -27.71 2.71 15.84
N ARG A 51 -27.06 1.92 14.98
CA ARG A 51 -26.60 2.34 13.63
C ARG A 51 -27.74 2.39 12.63
N MET A 52 -28.87 1.75 12.93
CA MET A 52 -30.07 1.74 12.10
C MET A 52 -31.16 2.53 12.80
N ARG A 53 -31.43 3.76 12.34
CA ARG A 53 -32.38 4.68 13.00
C ARG A 53 -33.63 4.86 12.15
N VAL A 54 -34.76 5.02 12.83
CA VAL A 54 -36.04 5.39 12.20
C VAL A 54 -36.28 6.86 12.49
N HIS A 55 -36.77 7.63 11.50
CA HIS A 55 -37.07 9.05 11.72
C HIS A 55 -38.31 9.26 12.60
N GLU A 56 -39.32 8.41 12.45
CA GLU A 56 -40.57 8.44 13.23
C GLU A 56 -40.83 7.06 13.86
N ASN A 57 -40.84 7.00 15.20
CA ASN A 57 -40.99 5.75 15.95
C ASN A 57 -42.47 5.34 16.15
N THR A 58 -43.41 6.11 15.60
CA THR A 58 -44.86 5.90 15.71
C THR A 58 -45.50 6.01 14.34
N PHE A 59 -46.42 5.12 14.01
CA PHE A 59 -47.21 5.19 12.78
C PHE A 59 -48.70 5.13 13.10
N SER A 60 -49.52 5.77 12.25
CA SER A 60 -50.98 5.78 12.39
C SER A 60 -51.67 5.98 11.04
N GLY A 61 -52.79 5.29 10.80
CA GLY A 61 -53.62 5.44 9.60
C GLY A 61 -53.60 4.22 8.66
N GLU A 62 -54.22 4.36 7.48
CA GLU A 62 -54.36 3.30 6.46
C GLU A 62 -53.05 3.01 5.71
N GLU A 63 -52.24 4.04 5.45
CA GLU A 63 -50.97 3.91 4.75
C GLU A 63 -49.94 4.82 5.45
N THR A 64 -48.82 4.25 5.87
CA THR A 64 -47.70 5.01 6.45
C THR A 64 -46.40 4.56 5.81
N GLN A 65 -45.62 5.54 5.33
CA GLN A 65 -44.27 5.30 4.82
C GLN A 65 -43.27 5.58 5.95
N VAL A 66 -42.47 4.57 6.31
CA VAL A 66 -41.49 4.64 7.38
C VAL A 66 -40.11 4.77 6.76
N SER A 67 -39.47 5.92 6.98
CA SER A 67 -38.10 6.17 6.53
C SER A 67 -37.09 5.75 7.60
N TYR A 68 -36.06 5.01 7.18
CA TYR A 68 -34.94 4.60 8.01
C TYR A 68 -33.60 5.08 7.44
N CYS A 69 -32.62 5.22 8.32
CA CYS A 69 -31.28 5.71 8.01
C CYS A 69 -30.24 4.77 8.65
N PHE A 70 -29.35 4.22 7.83
CA PHE A 70 -28.21 3.43 8.26
C PHE A 70 -26.94 4.27 8.26
N ASP A 71 -26.29 4.36 9.41
CA ASP A 71 -25.04 5.09 9.63
C ASP A 71 -23.83 4.15 9.51
N GLY A 72 -23.18 4.16 8.34
CA GLY A 72 -21.99 3.37 8.04
C GLY A 72 -20.65 3.96 8.52
N THR A 73 -20.65 5.09 9.23
CA THR A 73 -19.41 5.80 9.64
C THR A 73 -18.54 5.02 10.63
N SER A 74 -19.16 4.23 11.50
CA SER A 74 -18.48 3.46 12.55
C SER A 74 -18.15 2.01 12.15
N VAL A 75 -18.32 1.66 10.88
CA VAL A 75 -18.34 0.27 10.41
C VAL A 75 -17.10 -0.07 9.57
N GLU A 76 -16.51 -1.23 9.82
CA GLU A 76 -15.33 -1.69 9.07
C GLU A 76 -15.69 -2.31 7.71
N ALA A 77 -14.82 -2.09 6.72
CA ALA A 77 -14.99 -2.60 5.36
C ALA A 77 -15.03 -4.14 5.32
N GLY A 78 -16.07 -4.70 4.71
CA GLY A 78 -16.27 -6.14 4.61
C GLY A 78 -16.99 -6.78 5.79
N SER A 79 -17.47 -6.00 6.76
CA SER A 79 -18.33 -6.48 7.84
C SER A 79 -19.77 -6.74 7.36
N SER A 80 -20.46 -7.64 8.06
CA SER A 80 -21.88 -7.96 7.86
C SER A 80 -22.63 -7.61 9.14
N ILE A 81 -23.61 -6.72 9.02
CA ILE A 81 -24.45 -6.29 10.14
C ILE A 81 -25.81 -6.94 9.99
N ARG A 82 -26.30 -7.51 11.09
CA ARG A 82 -27.60 -8.18 11.17
C ARG A 82 -28.39 -7.58 12.31
N GLY A 83 -29.65 -7.25 12.04
CA GLY A 83 -30.58 -6.82 13.05
C GLY A 83 -32.02 -6.99 12.58
N GLU A 84 -32.94 -6.44 13.35
CA GLU A 84 -34.37 -6.53 13.14
C GLU A 84 -35.07 -5.20 13.51
N PHE A 85 -36.06 -4.79 12.71
CA PHE A 85 -37.08 -3.83 13.11
C PHE A 85 -38.23 -4.58 13.78
N VAL A 86 -38.65 -4.12 14.95
CA VAL A 86 -39.77 -4.67 15.70
C VAL A 86 -40.92 -3.67 15.65
N LEU A 87 -42.05 -4.11 15.10
CA LEU A 87 -43.27 -3.32 15.01
C LEU A 87 -44.28 -3.84 16.04
N ILE A 88 -44.77 -2.95 16.90
CA ILE A 88 -45.76 -3.24 17.94
C ILE A 88 -46.99 -2.40 17.62
N SER A 89 -48.07 -3.03 17.15
CA SER A 89 -49.30 -2.37 16.72
C SER A 89 -50.54 -2.99 17.37
N ASN A 90 -51.63 -2.23 17.40
CA ASN A 90 -52.95 -2.75 17.74
C ASN A 90 -53.47 -3.85 16.77
N ARG A 91 -52.76 -4.09 15.66
CA ARG A 91 -53.02 -5.16 14.69
C ARG A 91 -51.97 -6.28 14.71
N GLY A 92 -51.20 -6.39 15.80
CA GLY A 92 -50.23 -7.47 16.04
C GLY A 92 -48.78 -6.99 16.15
N GLU A 93 -47.88 -7.96 16.33
CA GLU A 93 -46.43 -7.75 16.38
C GLU A 93 -45.74 -8.33 15.15
N TYR A 94 -44.90 -7.52 14.49
CA TYR A 94 -44.20 -7.90 13.26
C TYR A 94 -42.70 -7.66 13.39
N VAL A 95 -41.92 -8.43 12.63
CA VAL A 95 -40.47 -8.31 12.61
C VAL A 95 -39.97 -8.27 11.19
N ILE A 96 -39.19 -7.24 10.87
CA ILE A 96 -38.52 -7.09 9.58
C ILE A 96 -37.02 -7.25 9.82
N PRO A 97 -36.42 -8.42 9.50
CA PRO A 97 -34.98 -8.57 9.55
C PRO A 97 -34.32 -7.64 8.52
N TYR A 98 -33.10 -7.19 8.85
CA TYR A 98 -32.24 -6.50 7.90
C TYR A 98 -30.81 -7.07 7.91
N HIS A 99 -30.20 -7.08 6.73
CA HIS A 99 -28.83 -7.52 6.50
C HIS A 99 -28.07 -6.50 5.66
N VAL A 100 -27.10 -5.82 6.29
CA VAL A 100 -26.27 -4.82 5.63
C VAL A 100 -24.88 -5.41 5.37
N SER A 101 -24.47 -5.39 4.10
CA SER A 101 -23.12 -5.81 3.68
C SER A 101 -22.27 -4.61 3.35
N VAL A 102 -21.29 -4.27 4.19
CA VAL A 102 -20.37 -3.16 3.89
C VAL A 102 -19.34 -3.65 2.88
N GLN A 103 -19.37 -3.07 1.68
CA GLN A 103 -18.52 -3.53 0.60
C GLN A 103 -17.05 -3.19 0.89
N LYS A 104 -16.16 -4.16 0.60
CA LYS A 104 -14.74 -3.82 0.44
C LYS A 104 -14.60 -3.01 -0.85
N PRO A 105 -13.77 -1.95 -0.89
CA PRO A 105 -13.56 -1.18 -2.10
C PRO A 105 -13.11 -2.12 -3.23
N ARG A 106 -13.91 -2.18 -4.30
CA ARG A 106 -13.62 -3.01 -5.48
C ARG A 106 -13.06 -2.11 -6.56
N MET A 107 -11.92 -2.48 -7.13
CA MET A 107 -11.37 -1.75 -8.27
C MET A 107 -11.98 -2.30 -9.56
N GLN A 108 -12.63 -1.41 -10.30
CA GLN A 108 -13.18 -1.70 -11.62
C GLN A 108 -12.21 -1.26 -12.71
N SER A 109 -12.10 -2.06 -13.76
CA SER A 109 -11.43 -1.71 -15.01
C SER A 109 -12.30 -2.11 -16.21
N SER A 110 -11.87 -1.73 -17.40
CA SER A 110 -12.46 -2.10 -18.69
C SER A 110 -12.58 -3.62 -18.89
N LEU A 111 -11.74 -4.41 -18.22
CA LEU A 111 -11.77 -5.89 -18.21
C LEU A 111 -12.59 -6.49 -17.05
N GLY A 112 -13.24 -5.66 -16.23
CA GLY A 112 -14.04 -6.09 -15.07
C GLY A 112 -13.35 -5.84 -13.73
N THR A 113 -13.70 -6.62 -12.70
CA THR A 113 -13.18 -6.38 -11.34
C THR A 113 -11.77 -6.95 -11.14
N ILE A 114 -10.83 -6.10 -10.73
CA ILE A 114 -9.46 -6.51 -10.42
C ILE A 114 -9.39 -6.98 -8.97
N LYS A 115 -9.05 -8.26 -8.78
CA LYS A 115 -9.01 -8.91 -7.45
C LYS A 115 -7.62 -9.33 -6.99
N ASN A 116 -6.68 -9.51 -7.92
CA ASN A 116 -5.33 -10.02 -7.67
C ASN A 116 -4.34 -9.44 -8.69
N LEU A 117 -3.04 -9.66 -8.44
CA LEU A 117 -1.98 -9.22 -9.33
C LEU A 117 -2.06 -9.82 -10.74
N PHE A 118 -2.69 -11.00 -10.91
CA PHE A 118 -2.88 -11.62 -12.22
C PHE A 118 -3.90 -10.85 -13.08
N HIS A 119 -4.99 -10.36 -12.48
CA HIS A 119 -5.96 -9.52 -13.18
C HIS A 119 -5.30 -8.19 -13.59
N PHE A 120 -4.46 -7.63 -12.71
CA PHE A 120 -3.72 -6.40 -13.01
C PHE A 120 -2.71 -6.59 -14.15
N THR A 121 -1.97 -7.70 -14.20
CA THR A 121 -1.02 -7.97 -15.29
C THR A 121 -1.71 -8.10 -16.64
N ASN A 122 -2.90 -8.71 -16.68
CA ASN A 122 -3.68 -8.82 -17.92
C ASN A 122 -4.22 -7.46 -18.39
N LEU A 123 -4.61 -6.59 -17.45
CA LEU A 123 -4.95 -5.21 -17.76
C LEU A 123 -3.74 -4.47 -18.35
N ALA A 124 -2.58 -4.53 -17.70
CA ALA A 124 -1.37 -3.88 -18.19
C ALA A 124 -0.94 -4.35 -19.60
N GLN A 125 -1.20 -5.61 -19.95
CA GLN A 125 -0.89 -6.15 -21.27
C GLN A 125 -1.86 -5.67 -22.37
N THR A 126 -3.12 -5.38 -22.01
CA THR A 126 -4.18 -4.99 -22.96
C THR A 126 -4.37 -3.48 -23.05
N ASN A 127 -4.32 -2.77 -21.91
CA ASN A 127 -4.47 -1.33 -21.81
C ASN A 127 -3.48 -0.77 -20.76
N TRP A 128 -2.33 -0.29 -21.24
CA TRP A 128 -1.25 0.20 -20.38
C TRP A 128 -1.62 1.48 -19.62
N GLU A 129 -2.23 2.46 -20.28
CA GLU A 129 -2.61 3.75 -19.68
C GLU A 129 -3.57 3.56 -18.49
N GLU A 130 -4.56 2.67 -18.66
CA GLU A 130 -5.51 2.34 -17.61
C GLU A 130 -4.84 1.61 -16.44
N ALA A 131 -3.89 0.72 -16.71
CA ALA A 131 -3.13 0.03 -15.67
C ALA A 131 -2.27 1.01 -14.85
N VAL A 132 -1.65 2.01 -15.50
CA VAL A 132 -0.89 3.06 -14.80
C VAL A 132 -1.80 3.86 -13.89
N ALA A 133 -2.95 4.34 -14.39
CA ALA A 133 -3.92 5.08 -13.57
C ALA A 133 -4.39 4.27 -12.34
N LEU A 134 -4.64 2.96 -12.54
CA LEU A 134 -5.11 2.07 -11.48
C LEU A 134 -4.00 1.72 -10.48
N PHE A 135 -2.73 1.63 -10.91
CA PHE A 135 -1.58 1.41 -10.03
C PHE A 135 -1.40 2.54 -9.01
N TYR A 136 -1.65 3.79 -9.42
CA TYR A 136 -1.57 4.96 -8.53
C TYR A 136 -2.85 5.24 -7.75
N ALA A 137 -3.89 4.42 -7.89
CA ALA A 137 -5.11 4.57 -7.12
C ALA A 137 -4.90 4.21 -5.64
N ARG A 138 -5.51 4.97 -4.72
CA ARG A 138 -5.39 4.77 -3.26
C ARG A 138 -5.70 3.34 -2.80
N ASN A 139 -6.56 2.64 -3.52
CA ASN A 139 -7.04 1.30 -3.17
C ASN A 139 -6.17 0.17 -3.76
N PHE A 140 -5.11 0.46 -4.53
CA PHE A 140 -4.29 -0.59 -5.15
C PHE A 140 -3.61 -1.52 -4.14
N ALA A 141 -3.15 -0.96 -3.02
CA ALA A 141 -2.55 -1.72 -1.93
C ALA A 141 -3.46 -2.86 -1.40
N SER A 142 -4.79 -2.76 -1.59
CA SER A 142 -5.73 -3.79 -1.18
C SER A 142 -5.68 -5.08 -2.02
N ILE A 143 -5.16 -5.01 -3.25
CA ILE A 143 -4.98 -6.20 -4.11
C ILE A 143 -3.73 -7.00 -3.69
N LEU A 144 -2.75 -6.34 -3.07
CA LEU A 144 -1.52 -6.99 -2.66
C LEU A 144 -1.79 -7.96 -1.50
N HIS A 145 -1.32 -9.20 -1.64
CA HIS A 145 -1.39 -10.15 -0.55
C HIS A 145 -0.50 -9.68 0.60
N ARG A 146 -1.07 -9.49 1.80
CA ARG A 146 -0.33 -9.06 3.00
C ARG A 146 0.87 -9.97 3.35
N SER A 147 0.88 -11.22 2.89
CA SER A 147 1.99 -12.15 3.07
C SER A 147 3.18 -11.89 2.16
N ASP A 148 2.98 -11.21 1.02
CA ASP A 148 4.04 -10.91 0.06
C ASP A 148 4.71 -9.57 0.41
N LYS A 149 5.58 -9.61 1.43
CA LYS A 149 6.34 -8.44 1.89
C LYS A 149 7.11 -7.77 0.75
N ASN A 150 7.64 -8.55 -0.20
CA ASN A 150 8.42 -7.99 -1.30
C ASN A 150 7.55 -7.11 -2.20
N ALA A 151 6.37 -7.60 -2.60
CA ALA A 151 5.44 -6.84 -3.43
C ALA A 151 4.96 -5.54 -2.75
N VAL A 152 4.66 -5.59 -1.45
CA VAL A 152 4.23 -4.39 -0.68
C VAL A 152 5.35 -3.36 -0.59
N MET A 153 6.58 -3.78 -0.31
CA MET A 153 7.74 -2.89 -0.25
C MET A 153 8.06 -2.28 -1.62
N SER A 154 8.03 -3.08 -2.69
CA SER A 154 8.18 -2.59 -4.07
C SER A 154 7.14 -1.54 -4.42
N TYR A 155 5.86 -1.82 -4.11
CA TYR A 155 4.76 -0.90 -4.37
C TYR A 155 4.99 0.44 -3.65
N THR A 156 5.27 0.40 -2.34
CA THR A 156 5.50 1.58 -1.51
C THR A 156 6.63 2.47 -2.04
N GLY A 157 7.68 1.88 -2.59
CA GLY A 157 8.80 2.62 -3.18
C GLY A 157 8.53 3.11 -4.60
N LEU A 158 7.85 2.35 -5.44
CA LEU A 158 7.64 2.70 -6.84
C LEU A 158 6.51 3.72 -7.04
N THR A 159 5.57 3.82 -6.10
CA THR A 159 4.40 4.73 -6.22
C THR A 159 4.69 6.17 -5.79
N ARG A 160 5.88 6.49 -5.29
CA ARG A 160 6.20 7.84 -4.76
C ARG A 160 6.16 8.94 -5.81
N ASN A 161 6.51 8.61 -7.05
CA ASN A 161 6.43 9.52 -8.18
C ASN A 161 5.15 9.18 -8.96
N GLU A 162 4.08 9.92 -8.70
CA GLU A 162 2.77 9.70 -9.31
C GLU A 162 2.84 9.81 -10.84
N GLY A 163 2.21 8.86 -11.54
CA GLY A 163 2.14 8.83 -13.00
C GLY A 163 3.41 8.35 -13.72
N ASN A 164 4.45 7.91 -12.99
CA ASN A 164 5.67 7.41 -13.60
C ASN A 164 5.48 5.99 -14.18
N GLU A 165 5.32 5.90 -15.49
CA GLU A 165 5.12 4.63 -16.20
C GLU A 165 6.31 3.65 -16.07
N GLN A 166 7.55 4.17 -15.97
CA GLN A 166 8.75 3.34 -15.78
C GLN A 166 8.72 2.62 -14.43
N ASN A 167 8.12 3.23 -13.40
CA ASN A 167 7.97 2.59 -12.09
C ASN A 167 6.94 1.46 -12.12
N VAL A 168 5.89 1.57 -12.94
CA VAL A 168 4.91 0.48 -13.16
C VAL A 168 5.55 -0.69 -13.89
N GLU A 169 6.38 -0.39 -14.91
CA GLU A 169 7.20 -1.36 -15.62
C GLU A 169 8.12 -2.12 -14.65
N GLU A 170 8.87 -1.41 -13.82
CA GLU A 170 9.76 -2.00 -12.82
C GLU A 170 9.01 -2.86 -11.80
N PHE A 171 7.82 -2.42 -11.37
CA PHE A 171 6.99 -3.18 -10.43
C PHE A 171 6.64 -4.56 -10.99
N LEU A 172 6.22 -4.63 -12.26
CA LEU A 172 5.88 -5.89 -12.94
C LEU A 172 7.09 -6.82 -13.13
N ILE A 173 8.27 -6.25 -13.36
CA ILE A 173 9.54 -6.98 -13.45
C ILE A 173 9.93 -7.57 -12.09
N GLU A 174 9.79 -6.76 -11.03
CA GLU A 174 10.14 -7.11 -9.66
C GLU A 174 9.30 -8.27 -9.12
N ILE A 175 7.98 -8.22 -9.32
CA ILE A 175 7.07 -9.34 -8.96
C ILE A 175 7.16 -10.53 -9.93
N SER A 176 8.11 -10.52 -10.86
CA SER A 176 8.38 -11.57 -11.84
C SER A 176 7.18 -11.94 -12.71
N LYS A 177 6.32 -10.96 -12.98
CA LYS A 177 5.20 -11.08 -13.94
C LYS A 177 5.59 -10.64 -15.35
N LYS A 178 6.77 -10.04 -15.48
CA LYS A 178 7.33 -9.52 -16.72
C LYS A 178 8.86 -9.64 -16.74
N THR A 179 9.44 -9.73 -17.93
CA THR A 179 10.89 -9.66 -18.16
C THR A 179 11.29 -8.26 -18.65
N PRO A 180 12.50 -7.76 -18.30
CA PRO A 180 13.00 -6.49 -18.81
C PRO A 180 12.98 -6.40 -20.34
N ILE A 181 12.68 -5.22 -20.86
CA ILE A 181 12.71 -4.93 -22.30
C ILE A 181 14.17 -4.75 -22.72
N ILE A 182 14.55 -5.40 -23.81
CA ILE A 182 15.87 -5.30 -24.43
C ILE A 182 15.64 -4.88 -25.89
N TYR A 183 16.40 -3.89 -26.35
CA TYR A 183 16.39 -3.44 -27.73
C TYR A 183 17.56 -4.06 -28.48
N THR A 184 17.27 -4.66 -29.63
CA THR A 184 18.28 -5.22 -30.55
C THR A 184 18.21 -4.47 -31.87
N PHE A 185 19.38 -4.22 -32.46
CA PHE A 185 19.53 -3.48 -33.70
C PHE A 185 19.96 -4.43 -34.81
N ASP A 186 19.51 -4.18 -36.04
CA ASP A 186 19.91 -4.96 -37.21
C ASP A 186 21.37 -4.73 -37.63
N ILE A 187 21.95 -3.59 -37.23
CA ILE A 187 23.30 -3.17 -37.57
C ILE A 187 24.04 -2.69 -36.30
N GLU A 188 25.27 -3.16 -36.07
CA GLU A 188 26.12 -2.73 -34.94
C GLU A 188 26.94 -1.46 -35.24
N GLY A 189 27.09 -1.11 -36.51
CA GLY A 189 27.85 0.03 -37.03
C GLY A 189 28.02 -0.09 -38.54
N PHE A 190 28.32 1.00 -39.24
CA PHE A 190 28.55 0.94 -40.68
C PHE A 190 29.56 1.98 -41.17
N LEU A 191 30.25 1.61 -42.25
CA LEU A 191 31.22 2.44 -42.98
C LEU A 191 30.64 2.79 -44.35
N LEU A 192 30.71 4.06 -44.73
CA LEU A 192 30.33 4.55 -46.07
C LEU A 192 31.51 5.25 -46.74
N GLU A 193 31.60 5.08 -48.05
CA GLU A 193 32.66 5.66 -48.89
C GLU A 193 32.02 6.59 -49.94
N ASP A 194 32.66 7.74 -50.19
CA ASP A 194 32.35 8.68 -51.27
C ASP A 194 30.87 9.10 -51.41
N VAL A 195 30.32 9.62 -50.31
CA VAL A 195 28.93 10.10 -50.25
C VAL A 195 28.82 11.47 -50.96
N GLN A 196 28.47 11.44 -52.25
CA GLN A 196 28.33 12.64 -53.10
C GLN A 196 27.03 13.40 -52.85
N ASP A 197 25.93 12.69 -52.62
CA ASP A 197 24.60 13.24 -52.35
C ASP A 197 24.18 12.90 -50.92
N SER A 198 23.41 13.79 -50.27
CA SER A 198 22.86 13.52 -48.93
C SER A 198 21.96 12.28 -48.98
N ILE A 199 22.27 11.30 -48.13
CA ILE A 199 21.59 10.00 -48.09
C ILE A 199 20.75 9.84 -46.83
N VAL A 200 19.71 9.01 -46.94
CA VAL A 200 18.91 8.53 -45.81
C VAL A 200 19.28 7.08 -45.57
N LYS A 201 19.60 6.74 -44.31
CA LYS A 201 19.86 5.36 -43.89
C LYS A 201 18.87 4.98 -42.80
N SER A 202 18.25 3.82 -42.96
CA SER A 202 17.31 3.29 -41.98
C SER A 202 18.00 2.24 -41.08
N ILE A 203 17.72 2.30 -39.78
CA ILE A 203 18.14 1.35 -38.75
C ILE A 203 16.89 0.65 -38.23
N VAL A 204 16.87 -0.68 -38.20
CA VAL A 204 15.73 -1.45 -37.70
C VAL A 204 15.96 -1.81 -36.24
N ILE A 205 15.06 -1.35 -35.37
CA ILE A 205 15.09 -1.57 -33.93
C ILE A 205 14.01 -2.58 -33.57
N GLN A 206 14.39 -3.68 -32.94
CA GLN A 206 13.48 -4.72 -32.48
C GLN A 206 13.37 -4.70 -30.95
N LYS A 207 12.13 -4.70 -30.45
CA LYS A 207 11.78 -4.70 -29.02
C LYS A 207 11.47 -6.13 -28.55
N SER A 208 12.06 -6.57 -27.43
CA SER A 208 11.94 -7.97 -26.97
C SER A 208 10.60 -8.34 -26.30
N SER A 209 9.92 -7.39 -25.67
CA SER A 209 8.72 -7.64 -24.82
C SER A 209 7.72 -6.47 -24.89
N TRP A 210 6.52 -6.67 -24.32
CA TRP A 210 5.43 -5.66 -24.26
C TRP A 210 5.66 -4.59 -23.17
N GLY A 211 4.74 -3.63 -22.97
CA GLY A 211 4.70 -2.56 -21.94
C GLY A 211 5.61 -1.34 -22.16
N TYR A 212 6.00 -0.59 -21.13
CA TYR A 212 6.54 0.77 -21.30
C TYR A 212 7.91 0.78 -21.99
N GLY A 213 7.97 1.43 -23.16
CA GLY A 213 9.20 1.59 -23.94
C GLY A 213 9.38 3.04 -24.35
N CYS A 214 10.43 3.67 -23.83
CA CYS A 214 10.85 5.01 -24.21
C CYS A 214 12.36 5.00 -24.49
N VAL A 215 12.75 5.35 -25.71
CA VAL A 215 14.16 5.40 -26.14
C VAL A 215 14.48 6.81 -26.63
N GLN A 216 15.45 7.47 -26.01
CA GLN A 216 15.97 8.76 -26.45
C GLN A 216 17.09 8.55 -27.47
N VAL A 217 17.15 9.41 -28.48
CA VAL A 217 18.17 9.32 -29.53
C VAL A 217 19.08 10.54 -29.46
N TRP A 218 20.38 10.31 -29.41
CA TRP A 218 21.40 11.34 -29.43
C TRP A 218 22.35 11.12 -30.60
N ILE A 219 22.86 12.21 -31.18
CA ILE A 219 23.77 12.15 -32.33
C ILE A 219 25.11 12.77 -31.95
N LYS A 220 26.19 12.09 -32.32
CA LYS A 220 27.55 12.62 -32.33
C LYS A 220 28.01 12.77 -33.77
N GLY A 221 28.39 14.00 -34.16
CA GLY A 221 28.85 14.34 -35.50
C GLY A 221 27.89 15.30 -36.22
N ASP A 222 28.40 16.47 -36.61
CA ASP A 222 27.59 17.58 -37.15
C ASP A 222 26.96 17.29 -38.53
N PHE A 223 27.43 16.25 -39.20
CA PHE A 223 26.97 15.77 -40.52
C PHE A 223 25.79 14.79 -40.44
N ILE A 224 25.42 14.31 -39.25
CA ILE A 224 24.28 13.40 -39.03
C ILE A 224 23.12 14.20 -38.44
N SER A 225 21.91 13.98 -38.93
CA SER A 225 20.68 14.56 -38.38
C SER A 225 19.55 13.55 -38.35
N THR A 226 18.58 13.73 -37.45
CA THR A 226 17.38 12.91 -37.36
C THR A 226 16.15 13.78 -37.15
N ALA A 227 15.01 13.33 -37.67
CA ALA A 227 13.73 13.98 -37.49
C ALA A 227 13.11 13.70 -36.10
N ARG A 228 13.51 12.62 -35.42
CA ARG A 228 12.92 12.17 -34.15
C ARG A 228 13.99 11.99 -33.09
N GLN A 229 13.79 12.60 -31.93
CA GLN A 229 14.72 12.54 -30.78
C GLN A 229 14.24 11.56 -29.69
N GLN A 230 13.00 11.05 -29.80
CA GLN A 230 12.39 10.12 -28.85
C GLN A 230 11.51 9.12 -29.59
N LEU A 231 11.60 7.85 -29.19
CA LEU A 231 10.79 6.74 -29.67
C LEU A 231 9.94 6.22 -28.51
N THR A 232 8.64 6.06 -28.77
CA THR A 232 7.65 5.58 -27.80
C THR A 232 7.00 4.29 -28.28
N ASN A 233 6.17 3.67 -27.46
CA ASN A 233 5.44 2.45 -27.86
C ASN A 233 4.61 2.59 -29.14
N ALA A 234 4.14 3.80 -29.48
CA ALA A 234 3.37 4.04 -30.71
C ALA A 234 4.23 3.88 -31.98
N ASP A 235 5.55 4.01 -31.88
CA ASP A 235 6.49 3.87 -33.00
C ASP A 235 6.83 2.41 -33.33
N PHE A 236 6.53 1.47 -32.43
CA PHE A 236 6.83 0.05 -32.59
C PHE A 236 5.58 -0.72 -33.06
N VAL A 237 5.50 -1.02 -34.35
CA VAL A 237 4.46 -1.88 -34.94
C VAL A 237 4.97 -3.32 -34.96
N GLU A 238 4.22 -4.26 -34.38
CA GLU A 238 4.67 -5.67 -34.21
C GLU A 238 6.04 -5.79 -33.52
N ASN A 239 6.33 -4.90 -32.55
CA ASN A 239 7.62 -4.80 -31.85
C ASN A 239 8.83 -4.44 -32.74
N GLN A 240 8.60 -3.86 -33.93
CA GLN A 240 9.65 -3.35 -34.81
C GLN A 240 9.46 -1.86 -35.10
N CYS A 241 10.55 -1.09 -35.08
CA CYS A 241 10.59 0.32 -35.44
C CYS A 241 11.69 0.53 -36.49
N VAL A 242 11.34 1.17 -37.62
CA VAL A 242 12.30 1.59 -38.64
C VAL A 242 12.67 3.05 -38.37
N PHE A 243 13.94 3.31 -38.05
CA PHE A 243 14.44 4.63 -37.68
C PHE A 243 15.36 5.21 -38.75
N ASP A 244 14.97 6.33 -39.34
CA ASP A 244 15.72 6.98 -40.41
C ASP A 244 16.67 8.06 -39.89
N ILE A 245 17.92 8.00 -40.35
CA ILE A 245 18.96 9.02 -40.14
C ILE A 245 19.35 9.66 -41.47
N TYR A 246 19.58 10.96 -41.43
CA TYR A 246 19.93 11.79 -42.58
C TYR A 246 21.39 12.21 -42.49
N ILE A 247 22.17 11.85 -43.51
CA ILE A 247 23.58 12.21 -43.63
C ILE A 247 23.69 13.35 -44.64
N ASP A 248 24.18 14.50 -44.19
CA ASP A 248 24.33 15.70 -45.00
C ASP A 248 25.70 15.74 -45.67
N ALA A 249 25.75 15.49 -46.97
CA ALA A 249 26.99 15.46 -47.74
C ALA A 249 27.72 16.82 -47.72
N SER A 250 27.00 17.93 -47.55
CA SER A 250 27.60 19.28 -47.55
C SER A 250 28.48 19.58 -46.32
N LYS A 251 28.32 18.81 -45.25
CA LYS A 251 29.04 18.96 -43.98
C LYS A 251 30.17 17.95 -43.79
N LEU A 252 30.34 17.02 -44.73
CA LEU A 252 31.42 16.06 -44.70
C LEU A 252 32.72 16.75 -45.09
N HIS A 253 33.75 16.60 -44.25
CA HIS A 253 35.08 17.05 -44.62
C HIS A 253 35.87 15.91 -45.25
N GLU A 254 36.93 16.31 -45.91
CA GLU A 254 37.92 15.46 -46.51
C GLU A 254 38.60 14.54 -45.47
N GLY A 255 38.63 13.22 -45.72
CA GLY A 255 39.18 12.22 -44.79
C GLY A 255 38.12 11.37 -44.07
N VAL A 256 38.43 10.91 -42.85
CA VAL A 256 37.50 10.10 -42.02
C VAL A 256 36.63 11.02 -41.18
N ASN A 257 35.31 10.95 -41.38
CA ASN A 257 34.31 11.60 -40.56
C ASN A 257 33.71 10.54 -39.63
N SER A 258 34.09 10.58 -38.36
CA SER A 258 33.55 9.67 -37.34
C SER A 258 32.41 10.31 -36.56
N GLY A 259 31.29 9.62 -36.51
CA GLY A 259 30.10 9.98 -35.75
C GLY A 259 29.50 8.76 -35.07
N ALA A 260 28.41 8.96 -34.33
CA ALA A 260 27.66 7.86 -33.73
C ALA A 260 26.21 8.27 -33.49
N VAL A 261 25.31 7.29 -33.60
CA VAL A 261 23.92 7.42 -33.16
C VAL A 261 23.78 6.62 -31.86
N ILE A 262 23.35 7.29 -30.80
CA ILE A 262 23.26 6.72 -29.45
C ILE A 262 21.77 6.59 -29.11
N PHE A 263 21.30 5.36 -28.94
CA PHE A 263 19.97 5.05 -28.44
C PHE A 263 20.07 4.78 -26.94
N SER A 264 19.37 5.58 -26.16
CA SER A 264 19.44 5.56 -24.70
C SER A 264 18.07 5.21 -24.15
N ASP A 265 17.94 4.05 -23.52
CA ASP A 265 16.76 3.70 -22.73
C ASP A 265 16.97 4.06 -21.25
N ALA A 266 16.03 3.70 -20.38
CA ALA A 266 16.11 4.00 -18.95
C ALA A 266 17.31 3.34 -18.23
N CYS A 267 17.82 2.21 -18.72
CA CYS A 267 18.87 1.42 -18.08
C CYS A 267 20.17 1.33 -18.90
N ASN A 268 20.09 1.27 -20.22
CA ASN A 268 21.14 0.93 -21.17
C ASN A 268 21.43 2.07 -22.16
N GLU A 269 22.63 2.08 -22.74
CA GLU A 269 23.00 2.91 -23.88
C GLU A 269 23.54 2.03 -25.00
N TYR A 270 22.95 2.15 -26.18
CA TYR A 270 23.34 1.44 -27.38
C TYR A 270 23.97 2.44 -28.35
N THR A 271 25.26 2.27 -28.66
CA THR A 271 26.00 3.18 -29.55
C THR A 271 26.24 2.50 -30.88
N ILE A 272 25.73 3.09 -31.96
CA ILE A 272 25.99 2.66 -33.34
C ILE A 272 27.00 3.65 -33.96
N PRO A 273 28.29 3.29 -34.06
CA PRO A 273 29.28 4.12 -34.73
C PRO A 273 29.00 4.23 -36.23
N VAL A 274 29.22 5.43 -36.77
CA VAL A 274 29.07 5.79 -38.18
C VAL A 274 30.39 6.40 -38.64
N ASP A 275 31.09 5.72 -39.54
CA ASP A 275 32.29 6.26 -40.16
C ASP A 275 32.01 6.53 -41.65
N ILE A 276 32.37 7.73 -42.11
CA ILE A 276 32.25 8.12 -43.53
C ILE A 276 33.61 8.56 -44.04
N LEU A 277 34.12 7.82 -45.02
CA LEU A 277 35.38 8.10 -45.70
C LEU A 277 35.08 8.90 -46.98
N MET A 278 35.52 10.16 -47.02
CA MET A 278 35.45 11.00 -48.24
C MET A 278 36.82 11.02 -48.92
N GLU A 279 36.93 10.40 -50.09
CA GLU A 279 38.08 10.58 -50.97
C GLU A 279 38.02 12.00 -51.59
N GLU A 280 39.10 12.78 -51.46
CA GLU A 280 39.36 13.90 -52.38
C GLU A 280 39.54 13.30 -53.77
N GLU A 281 39.22 14.06 -54.81
CA GLU A 281 39.73 13.81 -56.15
C GLU A 281 41.22 13.40 -56.05
N GLN A 282 41.51 12.13 -56.34
CA GLN A 282 42.79 11.49 -56.00
C GLN A 282 44.01 12.25 -56.55
N GLU A 283 43.84 13.07 -57.59
CA GLU A 283 44.88 13.85 -58.24
C GLU A 283 45.36 15.04 -57.39
N GLN A 284 44.47 15.85 -56.79
CA GLN A 284 44.88 17.04 -56.03
C GLN A 284 45.42 16.72 -54.62
N ARG A 285 44.92 15.67 -53.93
CA ARG A 285 45.55 15.10 -52.71
C ARG A 285 46.96 14.65 -53.00
N THR A 286 47.10 13.85 -54.05
CA THR A 286 48.38 13.22 -54.31
C THR A 286 49.42 14.25 -54.70
N GLU A 287 49.06 15.26 -55.49
CA GLU A 287 49.97 16.35 -55.84
C GLU A 287 50.35 17.22 -54.63
N ASN A 288 49.41 17.85 -53.92
CA ASN A 288 49.77 18.70 -52.77
C ASN A 288 50.46 17.93 -51.64
N ARG A 289 50.10 16.66 -51.43
CA ARG A 289 50.78 15.78 -50.44
C ARG A 289 52.14 15.32 -50.95
N ARG A 290 52.32 15.05 -52.25
CA ARG A 290 53.63 14.75 -52.87
C ARG A 290 54.54 15.97 -52.81
N GLN A 291 54.04 17.16 -53.12
CA GLN A 291 54.75 18.43 -53.00
C GLN A 291 55.23 18.68 -51.56
N ARG A 292 54.32 18.63 -50.59
CA ARG A 292 54.66 18.81 -49.16
C ARG A 292 55.58 17.71 -48.65
N ARG A 293 55.41 16.45 -49.09
CA ARG A 293 56.31 15.35 -48.74
C ARG A 293 57.70 15.55 -49.34
N ALA A 294 57.80 15.91 -50.60
CA ALA A 294 59.07 16.16 -51.28
C ALA A 294 59.84 17.32 -50.62
N VAL A 295 59.18 18.44 -50.32
CA VAL A 295 59.79 19.55 -49.57
C VAL A 295 60.19 19.13 -48.14
N CYS A 296 59.34 18.38 -47.44
CA CYS A 296 59.68 17.82 -46.13
C CYS A 296 60.88 16.87 -46.19
N ASP A 297 60.96 16.03 -47.22
CA ASP A 297 62.04 15.05 -47.40
C ASP A 297 63.35 15.76 -47.78
N MET A 298 63.31 16.85 -48.55
CA MET A 298 64.46 17.73 -48.79
C MET A 298 64.98 18.33 -47.49
N ILE A 299 64.10 18.92 -46.68
CA ILE A 299 64.47 19.52 -45.39
C ILE A 299 64.99 18.46 -44.41
N ARG A 300 64.31 17.31 -44.30
CA ARG A 300 64.73 16.19 -43.43
C ARG A 300 66.08 15.63 -43.85
N SER A 301 66.29 15.42 -45.16
CA SER A 301 67.56 14.90 -45.66
C SER A 301 68.71 15.88 -45.40
N TYR A 302 68.49 17.19 -45.49
CA TYR A 302 69.49 18.18 -45.10
C TYR A 302 69.80 18.13 -43.60
N VAL A 303 68.77 18.06 -42.74
CA VAL A 303 68.95 17.92 -41.29
C VAL A 303 69.71 16.62 -40.96
N ASP A 304 69.34 15.49 -41.58
CA ASP A 304 70.03 14.20 -41.40
C ASP A 304 71.51 14.28 -41.80
N MET A 305 71.83 15.02 -42.87
CA MET A 305 73.20 15.24 -43.31
C MET A 305 73.98 16.09 -42.31
N ARG A 306 73.41 17.21 -41.84
CA ARG A 306 74.04 18.09 -40.84
C ARG A 306 74.28 17.38 -39.51
N MET A 307 73.39 16.46 -39.14
CA MET A 307 73.50 15.63 -37.94
C MET A 307 74.34 14.37 -38.14
N GLU A 308 75.10 14.26 -39.25
CA GLU A 308 75.99 13.14 -39.59
C GLU A 308 75.30 11.76 -39.70
N LYS A 309 73.98 11.71 -39.90
CA LYS A 309 73.22 10.45 -40.08
C LYS A 309 73.33 9.87 -41.48
N ILE A 310 73.53 10.74 -42.47
CA ILE A 310 73.72 10.36 -43.88
C ILE A 310 74.95 11.08 -44.45
N THR A 311 75.59 10.48 -45.45
CA THR A 311 76.74 11.10 -46.12
C THR A 311 76.30 12.19 -47.11
N LEU A 312 77.21 13.09 -47.47
CA LEU A 312 76.97 14.13 -48.49
C LEU A 312 76.42 13.54 -49.80
N ALA A 313 76.96 12.40 -50.25
CA ALA A 313 76.51 11.71 -51.46
C ALA A 313 75.06 11.18 -51.32
N GLN A 314 74.69 10.66 -50.16
CA GLN A 314 73.33 10.19 -49.89
C GLN A 314 72.33 11.34 -49.80
N TRP A 315 72.74 12.48 -49.23
CA TRP A 315 71.93 13.69 -49.21
C TRP A 315 71.69 14.22 -50.62
N LEU A 316 72.74 14.38 -51.43
CA LEU A 316 72.62 14.82 -52.82
C LEU A 316 71.67 13.92 -53.61
N HIS A 317 71.74 12.61 -53.42
CA HIS A 317 70.82 11.67 -54.07
C HIS A 317 69.37 11.80 -53.59
N ARG A 318 69.13 11.96 -52.28
CA ARG A 318 67.78 12.15 -51.72
C ARG A 318 67.17 13.51 -52.10
N PHE A 319 68.00 14.57 -52.13
CA PHE A 319 67.59 15.91 -52.56
C PHE A 319 67.25 15.91 -54.05
N GLU A 320 68.06 15.27 -54.88
CA GLU A 320 67.78 15.11 -56.31
C GLU A 320 66.48 14.36 -56.56
N LYS A 321 66.27 13.20 -55.91
CA LYS A 321 65.03 12.42 -56.03
C LYS A 321 63.79 13.21 -55.58
N ALA A 322 63.90 13.98 -54.50
CA ALA A 322 62.79 14.80 -54.02
C ALA A 322 62.52 16.00 -54.97
N LEU A 323 63.58 16.57 -55.56
CA LEU A 323 63.47 17.65 -56.54
C LEU A 323 62.89 17.16 -57.87
N GLU A 324 63.23 15.95 -58.33
CA GLU A 324 62.65 15.32 -59.52
C GLU A 324 61.11 15.24 -59.39
N ILE A 325 60.61 14.82 -58.22
CA ILE A 325 59.16 14.79 -57.94
C ILE A 325 58.54 16.20 -58.02
N LEU A 326 59.24 17.25 -57.57
CA LEU A 326 58.72 18.62 -57.65
C LEU A 326 58.75 19.18 -59.08
N LEU A 327 59.80 18.89 -59.85
CA LEU A 327 59.92 19.31 -61.25
C LEU A 327 58.98 18.54 -62.19
N GLU A 328 58.68 17.28 -61.90
CA GLU A 328 57.65 16.50 -62.60
C GLU A 328 56.25 17.11 -62.41
N MET A 329 56.01 17.76 -61.27
CA MET A 329 54.74 18.44 -60.99
C MET A 329 54.62 19.79 -61.68
N ASP A 330 55.65 20.63 -61.63
CA ASP A 330 55.67 21.95 -62.27
C ASP A 330 57.10 22.34 -62.67
N GLU A 331 57.49 22.03 -63.91
CA GLU A 331 58.83 22.33 -64.43
C GLU A 331 59.08 23.85 -64.59
N ASP A 332 58.02 24.65 -64.71
CA ASP A 332 58.09 26.09 -64.91
C ASP A 332 58.18 26.90 -63.60
N SER A 333 57.92 26.26 -62.45
CA SER A 333 58.01 26.88 -61.14
C SER A 333 59.38 27.53 -60.89
N ILE A 334 59.39 28.83 -60.61
CA ILE A 334 60.60 29.60 -60.27
C ILE A 334 61.27 28.99 -59.03
N LEU A 335 60.49 28.63 -58.00
CA LEU A 335 61.01 28.08 -56.76
C LEU A 335 61.72 26.72 -56.95
N TYR A 336 61.18 25.83 -57.77
CA TYR A 336 61.81 24.52 -58.02
C TYR A 336 63.07 24.63 -58.85
N ASN A 337 63.10 25.57 -59.79
CA ASN A 337 64.31 25.88 -60.52
C ASN A 337 65.38 26.55 -59.63
N LEU A 338 64.99 27.33 -58.62
CA LEU A 338 65.94 27.79 -57.58
C LEU A 338 66.49 26.62 -56.74
N TYR A 339 65.67 25.64 -56.35
CA TYR A 339 66.15 24.41 -55.70
C TYR A 339 67.11 23.61 -56.60
N ARG A 340 66.85 23.56 -57.91
CA ARG A 340 67.71 22.95 -58.92
C ARG A 340 69.07 23.64 -59.00
N VAL A 341 69.09 24.96 -59.00
CA VAL A 341 70.32 25.74 -58.92
C VAL A 341 71.09 25.40 -57.64
N GLN A 342 70.43 25.34 -56.48
CA GLN A 342 71.09 24.96 -55.22
C GLN A 342 71.70 23.55 -55.29
N LEU A 343 71.01 22.57 -55.89
CA LEU A 343 71.55 21.22 -56.09
C LEU A 343 72.77 21.22 -57.01
N LEU A 344 72.74 21.97 -58.11
CA LEU A 344 73.86 22.08 -59.06
C LEU A 344 75.09 22.73 -58.40
N ILE A 345 74.88 23.76 -57.58
CA ILE A 345 75.94 24.37 -56.77
C ILE A 345 76.52 23.34 -55.79
N ALA A 346 75.67 22.58 -55.09
CA ALA A 346 76.11 21.54 -54.16
C ALA A 346 76.85 20.36 -54.85
N LYS A 347 76.61 20.13 -56.14
CA LYS A 347 77.35 19.19 -57.00
C LYS A 347 78.59 19.80 -57.67
N GLU A 348 78.95 21.04 -57.35
CA GLU A 348 80.06 21.80 -57.94
C GLU A 348 79.92 22.07 -59.47
N ARG A 349 78.70 22.03 -60.02
CA ARG A 349 78.39 22.31 -61.44
C ARG A 349 78.05 23.79 -61.67
N PHE A 350 78.98 24.68 -61.35
CA PHE A 350 78.75 26.13 -61.32
C PHE A 350 78.30 26.76 -62.65
N ASN A 351 78.83 26.29 -63.79
CA ASN A 351 78.48 26.86 -65.10
C ASN A 351 77.00 26.63 -65.46
N GLU A 352 76.44 25.47 -65.10
CA GLU A 352 75.04 25.14 -65.33
C GLU A 352 74.13 25.87 -64.35
N ALA A 353 74.55 25.95 -63.08
CA ALA A 353 73.85 26.75 -62.08
C ALA A 353 73.73 28.22 -62.52
N LYS A 354 74.81 28.81 -63.05
CA LYS A 354 74.82 30.18 -63.57
C LYS A 354 73.88 30.35 -64.76
N TRP A 355 73.89 29.41 -65.70
CA TRP A 355 72.97 29.45 -66.86
C TRP A 355 71.49 29.44 -66.42
N TYR A 356 71.13 28.61 -65.44
CA TYR A 356 69.77 28.59 -64.89
C TYR A 356 69.41 29.88 -64.14
N LEU A 357 70.35 30.49 -63.41
CA LEU A 357 70.12 31.78 -62.75
C LEU A 357 69.88 32.91 -63.76
N ASP A 358 70.71 33.01 -64.80
CA ASP A 358 70.55 34.03 -65.86
C ASP A 358 69.17 33.90 -66.55
N LEU A 359 68.65 32.66 -66.68
CA LEU A 359 67.31 32.39 -67.21
C LEU A 359 66.19 32.84 -66.25
N LEU A 360 66.37 32.61 -64.94
CA LEU A 360 65.40 32.99 -63.92
C LEU A 360 65.36 34.50 -63.68
N GLU A 361 66.47 35.23 -63.84
CA GLU A 361 66.55 36.69 -63.72
C GLU A 361 65.55 37.41 -64.66
N GLN A 362 65.43 36.91 -65.90
CA GLN A 362 64.50 37.44 -66.88
C GLN A 362 63.02 37.15 -66.58
N ARG A 363 62.74 36.11 -65.78
CA ARG A 363 61.38 35.73 -65.34
C ARG A 363 60.98 36.51 -64.08
N LEU A 364 61.88 36.58 -63.09
CA LEU A 364 61.69 37.33 -61.83
C LEU A 364 61.42 38.84 -62.06
N SER A 365 61.99 39.42 -63.12
CA SER A 365 61.75 40.81 -63.52
C SER A 365 60.40 41.08 -64.19
N LYS A 366 59.66 40.04 -64.61
CA LYS A 366 58.38 40.13 -65.34
C LYS A 366 57.16 39.74 -64.50
N GLU A 367 57.32 38.93 -63.46
CA GLU A 367 56.24 38.44 -62.59
C GLU A 367 56.09 39.29 -61.31
N PRO A 368 54.91 39.33 -60.66
CA PRO A 368 54.72 40.04 -59.40
C PRO A 368 55.62 39.44 -58.30
N SER A 369 56.39 40.32 -57.65
CA SER A 369 57.49 39.99 -56.74
C SER A 369 57.08 39.15 -55.51
N ASP A 370 57.34 37.84 -55.55
CA ASP A 370 57.51 37.04 -54.33
C ASP A 370 58.86 37.40 -53.69
N ILE A 371 58.80 38.11 -52.56
CA ILE A 371 59.96 38.61 -51.81
C ILE A 371 60.93 37.46 -51.48
N PHE A 372 60.42 36.27 -51.15
CA PHE A 372 61.25 35.13 -50.81
C PHE A 372 62.06 34.62 -52.01
N GLN A 373 61.42 34.50 -53.18
CA GLN A 373 62.08 34.01 -54.40
C GLN A 373 63.18 34.96 -54.87
N ASN A 374 62.93 36.27 -54.78
CA ASN A 374 63.93 37.30 -55.10
C ASN A 374 65.16 37.22 -54.20
N CYS A 375 64.96 37.16 -52.88
CA CYS A 375 66.08 37.02 -51.94
C CYS A 375 66.80 35.66 -52.09
N TYR A 376 66.06 34.58 -52.41
CA TYR A 376 66.67 33.27 -52.63
C TYR A 376 67.52 33.25 -53.91
N TYR A 377 67.07 33.89 -54.98
CA TYR A 377 67.88 34.13 -56.17
C TYR A 377 69.18 34.88 -55.83
N LEU A 378 69.08 36.03 -55.14
CA LEU A 378 70.25 36.82 -54.72
C LEU A 378 71.22 35.98 -53.87
N TYR A 379 70.70 35.22 -52.90
CA TYR A 379 71.49 34.28 -52.10
C TYR A 379 72.24 33.28 -52.98
N LEU A 380 71.60 32.63 -53.96
CA LEU A 380 72.28 31.68 -54.84
C LEU A 380 73.35 32.34 -55.73
N THR A 381 73.18 33.61 -56.13
CA THR A 381 74.23 34.34 -56.86
C THR A 381 75.50 34.54 -56.02
N THR A 382 75.38 34.76 -54.71
CA THR A 382 76.53 34.90 -53.79
C THR A 382 77.32 33.60 -53.63
N LEU A 383 76.66 32.43 -53.76
CA LEU A 383 77.33 31.14 -53.72
C LEU A 383 78.19 30.84 -54.97
N ILE A 384 77.97 31.57 -56.07
CA ILE A 384 78.74 31.47 -57.33
C ILE A 384 79.74 32.63 -57.44
N ASN A 385 79.34 33.84 -57.02
CA ASN A 385 80.18 35.03 -57.03
C ASN A 385 80.72 35.32 -55.61
N CYS A 386 81.92 34.81 -55.34
CA CYS A 386 82.59 34.91 -54.04
C CYS A 386 83.32 36.25 -53.81
N ALA A 387 83.04 37.31 -54.58
CA ALA A 387 83.65 38.62 -54.36
C ALA A 387 83.13 39.25 -53.07
N GLU A 388 84.02 39.56 -52.12
CA GLU A 388 83.67 40.04 -50.77
C GLU A 388 82.74 41.26 -50.80
N ASP A 389 83.02 42.26 -51.66
CA ASP A 389 82.19 43.46 -51.80
C ASP A 389 80.76 43.13 -52.30
N TYR A 390 80.63 42.13 -53.17
CA TYR A 390 79.34 41.72 -53.72
C TYR A 390 78.52 40.94 -52.70
N VAL A 391 79.14 39.99 -52.00
CA VAL A 391 78.49 39.21 -50.93
C VAL A 391 78.02 40.13 -49.82
N LYS A 392 78.83 41.13 -49.44
CA LYS A 392 78.47 42.11 -48.41
C LYS A 392 77.26 42.96 -48.82
N ASN A 393 77.26 43.51 -50.03
CA ASN A 393 76.13 44.32 -50.52
C ASN A 393 74.80 43.52 -50.53
N ILE A 394 74.85 42.26 -50.98
CA ILE A 394 73.67 41.38 -50.98
C ILE A 394 73.26 40.97 -49.57
N SER A 395 74.23 40.71 -48.67
CA SER A 395 73.94 40.44 -47.26
C SER A 395 73.19 41.60 -46.62
N ASP A 396 73.66 42.84 -46.83
CA ASP A 396 73.01 44.06 -46.30
C ASP A 396 71.59 44.21 -46.90
N GLU A 397 71.42 43.94 -48.19
CA GLU A 397 70.11 43.99 -48.86
C GLU A 397 69.13 42.96 -48.28
N ILE A 398 69.51 41.69 -48.17
CA ILE A 398 68.66 40.63 -47.60
C ILE A 398 68.35 40.90 -46.12
N GLU A 399 69.31 41.43 -45.36
CA GLU A 399 69.12 41.80 -43.95
C GLU A 399 68.10 42.93 -43.79
N THR A 400 68.17 43.99 -44.61
CA THR A 400 67.16 45.07 -44.59
C THR A 400 65.77 44.57 -44.98
N ILE A 401 65.66 43.63 -45.91
CA ILE A 401 64.38 43.02 -46.30
C ILE A 401 63.83 42.16 -45.15
N TYR A 402 64.69 41.41 -44.46
CA TYR A 402 64.31 40.57 -43.32
C TYR A 402 63.82 41.38 -42.12
N VAL A 403 64.48 42.50 -41.77
CA VAL A 403 64.04 43.40 -40.69
C VAL A 403 62.61 43.92 -40.94
N ASN A 404 62.23 44.13 -42.20
CA ASN A 404 60.89 44.54 -42.58
C ASN A 404 59.87 43.38 -42.65
N ASN A 405 60.34 42.13 -42.68
CA ASN A 405 59.51 40.92 -42.78
C ASN A 405 59.98 39.82 -41.80
N PRO A 406 59.99 40.08 -40.49
CA PRO A 406 60.59 39.18 -39.50
C PRO A 406 59.88 37.80 -39.38
N SER A 407 58.64 37.69 -39.87
CA SER A 407 57.88 36.42 -39.87
C SER A 407 58.34 35.43 -40.95
N GLU A 408 59.05 35.88 -41.99
CA GLU A 408 59.52 35.01 -43.08
C GLU A 408 60.88 34.39 -42.74
N TRP A 409 60.83 33.28 -42.00
CA TRP A 409 62.03 32.62 -41.45
C TRP A 409 63.06 32.17 -42.50
N ARG A 410 62.63 31.92 -43.74
CA ARG A 410 63.55 31.48 -44.81
C ARG A 410 64.53 32.58 -45.20
N LEU A 411 64.14 33.85 -45.06
CA LEU A 411 65.04 35.00 -45.23
C LEU A 411 66.04 35.10 -44.08
N GLY A 412 65.58 34.91 -42.85
CA GLY A 412 66.45 34.85 -41.68
C GLY A 412 67.49 33.72 -41.77
N TRP A 413 67.14 32.59 -42.42
CA TRP A 413 68.11 31.54 -42.75
C TRP A 413 69.22 32.04 -43.69
N PHE A 414 68.90 32.83 -44.71
CA PHE A 414 69.93 33.40 -45.59
C PHE A 414 70.84 34.38 -44.85
N VAL A 415 70.29 35.25 -44.00
CA VAL A 415 71.08 36.14 -43.13
C VAL A 415 72.03 35.33 -42.25
N LEU A 416 71.54 34.25 -41.65
CA LEU A 416 72.34 33.33 -40.81
C LEU A 416 73.46 32.61 -41.59
N GLN A 417 73.37 32.53 -42.91
CA GLN A 417 74.39 31.92 -43.80
C GLN A 417 75.32 32.93 -44.49
N LEU A 418 74.94 34.20 -44.62
CA LEU A 418 75.72 35.23 -45.32
C LEU A 418 76.43 36.22 -44.39
N ASN A 419 75.83 36.58 -43.26
CA ASN A 419 76.36 37.62 -42.39
C ASN A 419 77.62 37.13 -41.64
N GLU A 420 78.78 37.69 -42.02
CA GLU A 420 80.08 37.33 -41.43
C GLU A 420 80.19 37.61 -39.92
N GLU A 421 79.48 38.63 -39.42
CA GLU A 421 79.52 39.00 -37.99
C GLU A 421 78.87 37.91 -37.14
N LEU A 422 77.77 37.32 -37.62
CA LEU A 422 77.11 36.18 -36.99
C LEU A 422 77.96 34.90 -37.01
N PHE A 423 78.89 34.74 -37.96
CA PHE A 423 79.84 33.62 -37.92
C PHE A 423 80.99 33.85 -36.93
N ARG A 424 81.49 35.08 -36.84
CA ARG A 424 82.58 35.45 -35.92
C ARG A 424 82.10 35.42 -34.47
N ASN A 425 80.90 35.94 -34.21
CA ASN A 425 80.33 36.02 -32.87
C ASN A 425 79.20 35.00 -32.65
N LYS A 426 79.57 33.87 -32.05
CA LYS A 426 78.64 32.78 -31.75
C LYS A 426 77.54 33.14 -30.75
N GLU A 427 77.75 34.15 -29.89
CA GLU A 427 76.74 34.61 -28.93
C GLU A 427 75.63 35.40 -29.63
N GLN A 428 76.00 36.32 -30.53
CA GLN A 428 75.05 37.03 -31.39
C GLN A 428 74.30 36.06 -32.31
N ARG A 429 74.97 35.02 -32.81
CA ARG A 429 74.33 33.95 -33.59
C ARG A 429 73.24 33.22 -32.80
N TRP A 430 73.48 32.93 -31.51
CA TRP A 430 72.49 32.29 -30.64
C TRP A 430 71.29 33.20 -30.40
N GLN A 431 71.52 34.48 -30.06
CA GLN A 431 70.46 35.47 -29.85
C GLN A 431 69.60 35.68 -31.09
N PHE A 432 70.21 35.72 -32.28
CA PHE A 432 69.48 35.85 -33.53
C PHE A 432 68.56 34.64 -33.81
N MET A 433 69.00 33.42 -33.48
CA MET A 433 68.14 32.22 -33.60
C MET A 433 66.99 32.22 -32.60
N GLU A 434 67.21 32.74 -31.39
CA GLU A 434 66.15 32.93 -30.38
C GLU A 434 65.10 33.94 -30.88
N GLU A 435 65.53 35.08 -31.43
CA GLU A 435 64.64 36.08 -32.03
C GLU A 435 63.84 35.52 -33.22
N MET A 436 64.48 34.72 -34.10
CA MET A 436 63.78 34.01 -35.17
C MET A 436 62.67 33.09 -34.64
N PHE A 437 62.90 32.42 -33.51
CA PHE A 437 61.91 31.55 -32.88
C PHE A 437 60.76 32.35 -32.27
N GLU A 438 61.06 33.46 -31.59
CA GLU A 438 60.04 34.37 -31.04
C GLU A 438 59.13 34.97 -32.13
N ASN A 439 59.70 35.23 -33.32
CA ASN A 439 58.96 35.67 -34.51
C ASN A 439 58.15 34.55 -35.21
N GLY A 440 58.11 33.33 -34.66
CA GLY A 440 57.25 32.23 -35.10
C GLY A 440 57.96 31.11 -35.88
N CYS A 441 59.29 31.14 -36.02
CA CYS A 441 60.02 30.06 -36.70
C CYS A 441 60.14 28.80 -35.84
N THR A 442 59.55 27.70 -36.29
CA THR A 442 59.70 26.36 -35.68
C THR A 442 60.29 25.34 -36.66
N SER A 443 60.91 25.82 -37.73
CA SER A 443 61.48 24.98 -38.78
C SER A 443 62.55 24.02 -38.24
N PRO A 444 62.58 22.75 -38.67
CA PRO A 444 63.64 21.79 -38.32
C PRO A 444 65.05 22.30 -38.62
N LEU A 445 65.22 23.19 -39.61
CA LEU A 445 66.50 23.79 -39.98
C LEU A 445 67.06 24.71 -38.89
N LEU A 446 66.22 25.60 -38.35
CA LEU A 446 66.60 26.49 -37.26
C LEU A 446 67.01 25.68 -36.02
N LEU A 447 66.17 24.71 -35.65
CA LEU A 447 66.43 23.86 -34.49
C LEU A 447 67.70 23.01 -34.69
N CYS A 448 67.97 22.56 -35.91
CA CYS A 448 69.20 21.83 -36.25
C CYS A 448 70.45 22.68 -36.01
N GLU A 449 70.50 23.91 -36.53
CA GLU A 449 71.65 24.81 -36.32
C GLU A 449 71.83 25.19 -34.85
N ALA A 450 70.72 25.43 -34.14
CA ALA A 450 70.76 25.70 -32.70
C ALA A 450 71.31 24.51 -31.90
N VAL A 451 70.90 23.27 -32.22
CA VAL A 451 71.44 22.05 -31.59
C VAL A 451 72.93 21.89 -31.91
N MET A 452 73.35 22.07 -33.16
CA MET A 452 74.76 21.96 -33.55
C MET A 452 75.63 22.97 -32.80
N LEU A 453 75.15 24.20 -32.61
CA LEU A 453 75.85 25.22 -31.83
C LEU A 453 75.98 24.83 -30.35
N LEU A 454 74.94 24.24 -29.75
CA LEU A 454 74.99 23.69 -28.38
C LEU A 454 75.94 22.50 -28.24
N LEU A 455 76.02 21.63 -29.25
CA LEU A 455 76.94 20.48 -29.25
C LEU A 455 78.41 20.90 -29.37
N GLU A 456 78.68 22.06 -29.98
CA GLU A 456 80.01 22.66 -30.04
C GLU A 456 80.35 23.40 -28.74
N ARG A 457 79.40 24.16 -28.18
CA ARG A 457 79.56 24.93 -26.94
C ARG A 457 78.38 24.74 -25.98
N PRO A 458 78.44 23.73 -25.09
CA PRO A 458 77.38 23.47 -24.11
C PRO A 458 77.10 24.63 -23.13
N THR A 459 78.07 25.54 -22.94
CA THR A 459 77.98 26.70 -22.03
C THR A 459 76.91 27.72 -22.43
N PHE A 460 76.40 27.68 -23.66
CA PHE A 460 75.31 28.56 -24.09
C PHE A 460 73.94 28.16 -23.53
N LEU A 461 73.80 26.93 -23.01
CA LEU A 461 72.61 26.55 -22.28
C LEU A 461 72.63 27.16 -20.87
N LEU A 462 72.11 28.38 -20.76
CA LEU A 462 72.06 29.15 -19.51
C LEU A 462 70.68 29.11 -18.84
N LYS A 463 69.62 28.93 -19.62
CA LYS A 463 68.22 28.92 -19.19
C LYS A 463 67.43 27.81 -19.91
N LEU A 464 66.18 27.60 -19.51
CA LEU A 464 65.27 26.65 -20.12
C LEU A 464 63.94 27.36 -20.41
N ASP A 465 63.87 28.16 -21.46
CA ASP A 465 62.61 28.75 -21.94
C ASP A 465 62.07 27.95 -23.15
N LYS A 466 61.04 28.47 -23.83
CA LYS A 466 60.38 27.76 -24.95
C LYS A 466 61.35 27.45 -26.10
N PHE A 467 62.31 28.34 -26.36
CA PHE A 467 63.31 28.15 -27.40
C PHE A 467 64.27 27.01 -27.03
N GLU A 468 64.92 27.08 -25.87
CA GLU A 468 65.88 26.05 -25.43
C GLU A 468 65.23 24.68 -25.32
N GLU A 469 64.00 24.60 -24.79
CA GLU A 469 63.27 23.34 -24.74
C GLU A 469 62.97 22.78 -26.14
N SER A 470 62.61 23.62 -27.12
CA SER A 470 62.36 23.18 -28.49
C SER A 470 63.64 22.67 -29.17
N VAL A 471 64.76 23.35 -28.93
CA VAL A 471 66.09 22.96 -29.41
C VAL A 471 66.51 21.63 -28.76
N LEU A 472 66.40 21.50 -27.45
CA LEU A 472 66.73 20.28 -26.71
C LEU A 472 65.82 19.11 -27.09
N TRP A 473 64.53 19.35 -27.36
CA TRP A 473 63.61 18.34 -27.89
C TRP A 473 64.04 17.84 -29.26
N HIS A 474 64.44 18.74 -30.15
CA HIS A 474 64.97 18.36 -31.46
C HIS A 474 66.20 17.46 -31.32
N GLY A 475 67.14 17.82 -30.44
CA GLY A 475 68.34 17.02 -30.17
C GLY A 475 68.04 15.68 -29.47
N ALA A 476 67.17 15.67 -28.46
CA ALA A 476 66.80 14.46 -27.71
C ALA A 476 66.05 13.45 -28.59
N ARG A 477 65.11 13.90 -29.43
CA ARG A 477 64.38 13.04 -30.38
C ARG A 477 65.33 12.35 -31.36
N GLN A 478 66.44 12.99 -31.70
CA GLN A 478 67.43 12.48 -32.64
C GLN A 478 68.57 11.70 -31.97
N GLN A 479 68.61 11.64 -30.62
CA GLN A 479 69.62 10.95 -29.80
C GLN A 479 71.07 11.44 -30.00
N ILE A 480 71.25 12.76 -30.17
CA ILE A 480 72.57 13.37 -30.46
C ILE A 480 73.15 14.21 -29.31
N LEU A 481 72.44 14.32 -28.18
CA LEU A 481 72.88 15.13 -27.05
C LEU A 481 74.09 14.51 -26.35
N LYS A 482 75.18 15.27 -26.19
CA LYS A 482 76.40 14.82 -25.50
C LYS A 482 76.23 14.79 -23.97
N PRO A 483 77.00 13.98 -23.22
CA PRO A 483 76.93 13.89 -21.76
C PRO A 483 77.06 15.24 -21.05
N GLU A 484 77.96 16.12 -21.48
CA GLU A 484 78.18 17.44 -20.85
C GLU A 484 76.94 18.34 -20.94
N LEU A 485 76.22 18.26 -22.07
CA LEU A 485 74.98 19.01 -22.28
C LEU A 485 73.82 18.41 -21.48
N ILE A 486 73.80 17.09 -21.27
CA ILE A 486 72.82 16.40 -20.42
C ILE A 486 73.02 16.79 -18.95
N GLU A 487 74.25 16.86 -18.46
CA GLU A 487 74.55 17.32 -17.09
C GLU A 487 74.08 18.76 -16.87
N GLN A 488 74.35 19.65 -17.84
CA GLN A 488 73.88 21.04 -17.80
C GLN A 488 72.34 21.13 -17.83
N LEU A 489 71.67 20.32 -18.66
CA LEU A 489 70.22 20.20 -18.70
C LEU A 489 69.65 19.74 -17.35
N GLN A 490 70.22 18.69 -16.75
CA GLN A 490 69.79 18.18 -15.43
C GLN A 490 69.95 19.24 -14.34
N TYR A 491 71.07 19.96 -14.35
CA TYR A 491 71.33 21.06 -13.41
C TYR A 491 70.30 22.19 -13.51
N LEU A 492 69.97 22.60 -14.73
CA LEU A 492 68.96 23.64 -14.97
C LEU A 492 67.55 23.14 -14.68
N ALA A 493 67.23 21.89 -15.02
CA ALA A 493 65.93 21.28 -14.74
C ALA A 493 65.65 21.24 -13.23
N ALA A 494 66.65 20.93 -12.40
CA ALA A 494 66.52 20.95 -10.94
C ALA A 494 66.24 22.34 -10.34
N ARG A 495 66.58 23.42 -11.07
CA ARG A 495 66.37 24.83 -10.66
C ARG A 495 65.12 25.46 -11.25
N LYS A 496 64.47 24.76 -12.18
CA LYS A 496 63.28 25.25 -12.85
C LYS A 496 62.13 25.37 -11.84
N LYS A 497 61.39 26.49 -11.94
CA LYS A 497 60.29 26.85 -11.05
C LYS A 497 58.91 26.62 -11.66
N GLU A 498 58.85 26.31 -12.96
CA GLU A 498 57.61 26.18 -13.72
C GLU A 498 57.53 24.82 -14.42
N TYR A 499 56.32 24.27 -14.49
CA TYR A 499 56.08 22.99 -15.14
C TYR A 499 56.17 23.12 -16.66
N SER A 500 56.90 22.19 -17.30
CA SER A 500 56.91 22.04 -18.76
C SER A 500 56.67 20.59 -19.16
N ALA A 501 55.59 20.35 -19.92
CA ALA A 501 55.30 19.04 -20.49
C ALA A 501 56.34 18.64 -21.55
N LEU A 502 56.90 19.60 -22.29
CA LEU A 502 57.94 19.33 -23.28
C LEU A 502 59.23 18.87 -22.59
N LEU A 503 59.61 19.51 -21.48
CA LEU A 503 60.78 19.12 -20.69
C LEU A 503 60.68 17.70 -20.12
N VAL A 504 59.49 17.27 -19.68
CA VAL A 504 59.26 15.87 -19.26
C VAL A 504 59.50 14.90 -20.42
N ARG A 505 59.03 15.22 -21.63
CA ARG A 505 59.27 14.39 -22.84
C ARG A 505 60.75 14.34 -23.21
N ILE A 506 61.46 15.48 -23.11
CA ILE A 506 62.91 15.57 -23.36
C ILE A 506 63.66 14.66 -22.38
N LEU A 507 63.45 14.84 -21.08
CA LEU A 507 64.11 14.06 -20.04
C LEU A 507 63.75 12.56 -20.15
N GLY A 508 62.51 12.23 -20.53
CA GLY A 508 62.10 10.85 -20.82
C GLY A 508 62.92 10.22 -21.95
N LYS A 509 63.11 10.93 -23.07
CA LYS A 509 63.97 10.46 -24.18
C LYS A 509 65.45 10.38 -23.80
N VAL A 510 65.94 11.30 -22.96
CA VAL A 510 67.30 11.24 -22.43
C VAL A 510 67.47 10.02 -21.51
N TYR A 511 66.47 9.69 -20.69
CA TYR A 511 66.51 8.51 -19.83
C TYR A 511 66.49 7.21 -20.65
N GLU A 512 65.65 7.11 -21.69
CA GLU A 512 65.65 5.96 -22.61
C GLU A 512 67.04 5.70 -23.23
N ALA A 513 67.83 6.74 -23.48
CA ALA A 513 69.15 6.62 -24.09
C ALA A 513 70.30 6.34 -23.09
N TYR A 514 70.25 6.92 -21.87
CA TYR A 514 71.38 6.91 -20.93
C TYR A 514 71.10 6.29 -19.54
N GLY A 515 69.84 6.12 -19.14
CA GLY A 515 69.46 5.45 -17.88
C GLY A 515 69.94 6.09 -16.57
N SER A 516 70.27 7.40 -16.56
CA SER A 516 70.86 8.06 -15.37
C SER A 516 69.84 8.34 -14.25
N PRO A 517 70.15 8.01 -12.97
CA PRO A 517 69.34 8.37 -11.82
C PRO A 517 69.09 9.89 -11.66
N GLN A 518 70.04 10.72 -12.12
CA GLN A 518 69.93 12.18 -12.06
C GLN A 518 68.87 12.71 -13.05
N THR A 519 68.67 12.00 -14.17
CA THR A 519 67.56 12.28 -15.10
C THR A 519 66.24 11.97 -14.44
N VAL A 520 66.13 10.82 -13.75
CA VAL A 520 64.93 10.45 -12.98
C VAL A 520 64.63 11.50 -11.91
N ALA A 521 65.67 12.01 -11.20
CA ALA A 521 65.54 13.11 -10.25
C ALA A 521 64.87 14.34 -10.88
N SER A 522 65.36 14.72 -12.06
CA SER A 522 64.87 15.89 -12.79
C SER A 522 63.43 15.67 -13.28
N VAL A 523 63.09 14.47 -13.76
CA VAL A 523 61.71 14.13 -14.16
C VAL A 523 60.76 14.21 -12.97
N CYS A 524 61.11 13.56 -11.85
CA CYS A 524 60.30 13.60 -10.63
C CYS A 524 60.11 15.02 -10.11
N HIS A 525 61.18 15.85 -10.10
CA HIS A 525 61.12 17.25 -9.69
C HIS A 525 60.12 18.05 -10.54
N ILE A 526 60.19 17.95 -11.87
CA ILE A 526 59.28 18.68 -12.77
C ILE A 526 57.83 18.19 -12.63
N LEU A 527 57.61 16.87 -12.51
CA LEU A 527 56.27 16.31 -12.33
C LEU A 527 55.63 16.76 -11.00
N ILE A 528 56.40 16.72 -9.91
CA ILE A 528 55.99 17.21 -8.58
C ILE A 528 55.66 18.71 -8.63
N LEU A 529 56.52 19.50 -9.29
CA LEU A 529 56.31 20.93 -9.45
C LEU A 529 55.04 21.27 -10.25
N GLY A 530 54.68 20.42 -11.21
CA GLY A 530 53.43 20.52 -11.96
C GLY A 530 52.20 19.91 -11.28
N GLY A 531 52.33 19.44 -10.04
CA GLY A 531 51.23 18.79 -9.31
C GLY A 531 50.68 17.54 -9.99
N LYS A 532 51.48 16.87 -10.84
CA LYS A 532 51.02 15.75 -11.68
C LYS A 532 50.89 14.47 -10.86
N LYS A 533 49.71 13.86 -10.89
CA LYS A 533 49.35 12.64 -10.14
C LYS A 533 48.70 11.64 -11.10
N GLY A 534 48.71 10.37 -10.74
CA GLY A 534 47.99 9.29 -11.42
C GLY A 534 48.90 8.27 -12.13
N ALA A 535 48.28 7.23 -12.70
CA ALA A 535 49.00 6.06 -13.21
C ALA A 535 50.04 6.35 -14.30
N ALA A 536 49.81 7.37 -15.14
CA ALA A 536 50.79 7.75 -16.16
C ALA A 536 52.12 8.27 -15.56
N CYS A 537 52.08 8.84 -14.36
CA CYS A 537 53.26 9.38 -13.66
C CYS A 537 53.89 8.37 -12.69
N TYR A 538 53.12 7.37 -12.22
CA TYR A 538 53.56 6.36 -11.26
C TYR A 538 54.90 5.70 -11.60
N PRO A 539 55.16 5.25 -12.86
CA PRO A 539 56.42 4.61 -13.21
C PRO A 539 57.66 5.47 -12.90
N TRP A 540 57.57 6.79 -13.08
CA TRP A 540 58.68 7.70 -12.79
C TRP A 540 58.93 7.84 -11.29
N TYR A 541 57.88 7.97 -10.50
CA TYR A 541 58.00 8.03 -9.04
C TYR A 541 58.53 6.71 -8.47
N ALA A 542 58.07 5.57 -9.00
CA ALA A 542 58.58 4.26 -8.62
C ALA A 542 60.09 4.12 -8.89
N LEU A 543 60.56 4.52 -10.07
CA LEU A 543 61.99 4.56 -10.41
C LEU A 543 62.77 5.53 -9.50
N GLY A 544 62.18 6.68 -9.15
CA GLY A 544 62.80 7.63 -8.22
C GLY A 544 63.01 7.05 -6.83
N VAL A 545 62.05 6.27 -6.34
CA VAL A 545 62.14 5.56 -5.05
C VAL A 545 63.16 4.43 -5.13
N GLU A 546 63.14 3.63 -6.20
CA GLU A 546 64.09 2.53 -6.42
C GLU A 546 65.54 3.02 -6.43
N HIS A 547 65.81 4.12 -7.13
CA HIS A 547 67.13 4.76 -7.17
C HIS A 547 67.45 5.62 -5.94
N SER A 548 66.56 5.70 -4.94
CA SER A 548 66.76 6.48 -3.70
C SER A 548 67.14 7.96 -3.96
N VAL A 549 66.47 8.57 -4.92
CA VAL A 549 66.79 9.92 -5.38
C VAL A 549 66.30 10.97 -4.37
N ARG A 550 67.10 12.02 -4.15
CA ARG A 550 66.79 13.11 -3.22
C ARG A 550 65.92 14.19 -3.86
N VAL A 551 64.63 13.92 -4.04
CA VAL A 551 63.63 14.91 -4.47
C VAL A 551 62.59 15.11 -3.35
N THR A 552 62.36 16.36 -2.97
CA THR A 552 61.34 16.72 -1.97
C THR A 552 59.93 16.39 -2.47
N GLY A 553 59.12 15.71 -1.66
CA GLY A 553 57.76 15.31 -2.04
C GLY A 553 57.66 13.98 -2.80
N LEU A 554 58.78 13.28 -3.04
CA LEU A 554 58.81 12.06 -3.86
C LEU A 554 57.90 10.95 -3.30
N TYR A 555 57.96 10.71 -1.98
CA TYR A 555 57.19 9.63 -1.36
C TYR A 555 55.69 9.94 -1.31
N GLU A 556 55.32 11.21 -1.16
CA GLU A 556 53.94 11.68 -1.23
C GLU A 556 53.36 11.51 -2.62
N TYR A 557 54.05 11.97 -3.66
CA TYR A 557 53.58 11.83 -5.04
C TYR A 557 53.60 10.38 -5.54
N TYR A 558 54.51 9.55 -5.01
CA TYR A 558 54.46 8.10 -5.19
C TYR A 558 53.12 7.54 -4.69
N MET A 559 52.75 7.83 -3.43
CA MET A 559 51.50 7.36 -2.83
C MET A 559 50.26 7.93 -3.55
N MET A 560 50.28 9.22 -3.90
CA MET A 560 49.17 9.90 -4.60
C MET A 560 48.98 9.45 -6.05
N SER A 561 49.94 8.72 -6.62
CA SER A 561 49.87 8.20 -8.00
C SER A 561 49.52 6.71 -8.06
N LEU A 562 49.32 6.05 -6.92
CA LEU A 562 48.82 4.68 -6.86
C LEU A 562 47.35 4.65 -7.31
N GLU A 563 47.02 3.70 -8.20
CA GLU A 563 45.62 3.37 -8.48
C GLU A 563 45.13 2.35 -7.45
N LEU A 564 44.10 2.73 -6.70
CA LEU A 564 43.36 1.82 -5.84
C LEU A 564 42.20 1.19 -6.64
N ASP A 565 41.94 -0.08 -6.42
CA ASP A 565 40.78 -0.77 -6.96
C ASP A 565 39.51 -0.43 -6.15
N LYS A 566 38.36 -0.97 -6.57
CA LYS A 566 37.07 -0.74 -5.90
C LYS A 566 37.05 -1.22 -4.43
N TYR A 567 37.98 -2.08 -4.02
CA TYR A 567 38.09 -2.59 -2.65
C TYR A 567 39.07 -1.77 -1.80
N GLY A 568 39.65 -0.71 -2.36
CA GLY A 568 40.63 0.12 -1.67
C GLY A 568 42.01 -0.52 -1.58
N ASP A 569 42.28 -1.58 -2.34
CA ASP A 569 43.60 -2.22 -2.45
C ASP A 569 44.32 -1.74 -3.72
N ILE A 570 45.65 -1.92 -3.80
CA ILE A 570 46.41 -1.46 -4.96
C ILE A 570 46.03 -2.28 -6.19
N LYS A 571 45.74 -1.61 -7.30
CA LYS A 571 45.47 -2.24 -8.58
C LYS A 571 46.75 -2.86 -9.13
N GLY A 572 46.80 -4.20 -9.13
CA GLY A 572 47.97 -4.99 -9.49
C GLY A 572 48.82 -5.40 -8.27
N SER A 573 49.73 -6.35 -8.46
CA SER A 573 50.55 -6.93 -7.37
C SER A 573 51.76 -6.05 -7.02
N ILE A 574 51.53 -4.78 -6.71
CA ILE A 574 52.58 -3.81 -6.36
C ILE A 574 52.81 -3.84 -4.84
N GLU A 575 54.04 -4.05 -4.40
CA GLU A 575 54.43 -3.99 -2.98
C GLU A 575 55.05 -2.63 -2.65
N ILE A 576 54.59 -1.98 -1.57
CA ILE A 576 55.11 -0.66 -1.16
C ILE A 576 56.51 -0.82 -0.56
N PRO A 577 57.54 -0.13 -1.08
CA PRO A 577 58.89 -0.23 -0.53
C PRO A 577 58.98 0.24 0.93
N LYS A 578 59.75 -0.47 1.76
CA LYS A 578 59.91 -0.17 3.21
C LYS A 578 60.34 1.27 3.50
N MET A 579 61.16 1.89 2.63
CA MET A 579 61.60 3.28 2.80
C MET A 579 60.45 4.28 2.73
N VAL A 580 59.46 4.03 1.87
CA VAL A 580 58.23 4.84 1.77
C VAL A 580 57.41 4.70 3.07
N LEU A 581 57.26 3.47 3.56
CA LEU A 581 56.55 3.20 4.83
C LEU A 581 57.28 3.81 6.04
N MET A 582 58.60 3.87 6.04
CA MET A 582 59.36 4.52 7.13
C MET A 582 59.19 6.04 7.11
N TYR A 583 59.10 6.66 5.92
CA TYR A 583 58.93 8.10 5.78
C TYR A 583 57.65 8.59 6.49
N PHE A 584 56.52 7.93 6.24
CA PHE A 584 55.23 8.30 6.82
C PHE A 584 55.07 7.93 8.30
N ALA A 585 56.00 7.14 8.87
CA ALA A 585 55.97 6.79 10.30
C ALA A 585 56.31 8.00 11.19
N TYR A 586 57.08 8.95 10.66
CA TYR A 586 57.43 10.19 11.36
C TYR A 586 56.30 11.21 11.29
N GLN A 587 55.82 11.50 10.08
CA GLN A 587 54.72 12.43 9.84
C GLN A 587 54.08 12.11 8.49
N SER A 588 52.74 12.11 8.44
CA SER A 588 51.99 12.01 7.20
C SER A 588 51.12 13.24 6.99
N ASN A 589 51.28 13.87 5.82
CA ASN A 589 50.43 14.95 5.33
C ASN A 589 49.57 14.49 4.14
N LEU A 590 49.40 13.18 3.97
CA LEU A 590 48.51 12.63 2.95
C LEU A 590 47.05 12.95 3.30
N ASP A 591 46.20 12.91 2.27
CA ASP A 591 44.76 12.98 2.48
C ASP A 591 44.25 11.76 3.27
N TYR A 592 43.08 11.90 3.90
CA TYR A 592 42.53 10.89 4.81
C TYR A 592 42.33 9.52 4.13
N GLU A 593 41.95 9.49 2.85
CA GLU A 593 41.76 8.24 2.09
C GLU A 593 43.07 7.46 1.94
N LEU A 594 44.14 8.16 1.57
CA LEU A 594 45.47 7.57 1.41
C LEU A 594 46.09 7.20 2.77
N ASN A 595 45.84 7.99 3.82
CA ASN A 595 46.24 7.62 5.18
C ASN A 595 45.50 6.37 5.67
N ALA A 596 44.19 6.27 5.41
CA ALA A 596 43.43 5.07 5.72
C ALA A 596 43.98 3.85 5.01
N PHE A 597 44.29 3.98 3.71
CA PHE A 597 44.97 2.93 2.94
C PHE A 597 46.33 2.55 3.53
N LEU A 598 47.22 3.52 3.78
CA LEU A 598 48.54 3.28 4.37
C LEU A 598 48.45 2.54 5.70
N TYR A 599 47.60 3.00 6.60
CA TYR A 599 47.43 2.39 7.92
C TYR A 599 46.79 1.00 7.84
N ALA A 600 45.81 0.81 6.97
CA ALA A 600 45.24 -0.51 6.71
C ALA A 600 46.30 -1.46 6.14
N TYR A 601 47.15 -1.00 5.22
CA TYR A 601 48.24 -1.77 4.63
C TYR A 601 49.27 -2.20 5.68
N ILE A 602 49.66 -1.32 6.62
CA ILE A 602 50.57 -1.66 7.73
C ILE A 602 49.96 -2.76 8.62
N ILE A 603 48.68 -2.66 8.96
CA ILE A 603 48.01 -3.64 9.83
C ILE A 603 47.78 -4.98 9.10
N LYS A 604 47.38 -4.95 7.82
CA LYS A 604 47.26 -6.16 6.97
C LYS A 604 48.60 -6.89 6.87
N ASN A 605 49.72 -6.15 6.86
CA ASN A 605 51.08 -6.69 6.75
C ASN A 605 51.87 -6.69 8.08
N LYS A 606 51.20 -6.70 9.24
CA LYS A 606 51.85 -6.64 10.56
C LYS A 606 52.90 -7.74 10.79
N ASP A 607 52.69 -8.92 10.22
CA ASP A 607 53.61 -10.05 10.36
C ASP A 607 54.91 -9.84 9.57
N LYS A 608 54.87 -9.05 8.48
CA LYS A 608 56.05 -8.68 7.68
C LYS A 608 56.86 -7.53 8.30
N TYR A 609 56.18 -6.59 8.96
CA TYR A 609 56.81 -5.37 9.50
C TYR A 609 56.38 -5.06 10.95
N PRO A 610 56.72 -5.91 11.93
CA PRO A 610 56.28 -5.75 13.32
C PRO A 610 56.78 -4.44 13.97
N ASP A 611 58.04 -4.05 13.70
CA ASP A 611 58.61 -2.82 14.26
C ASP A 611 57.90 -1.55 13.75
N LEU A 612 57.42 -1.58 12.50
CA LEU A 612 56.67 -0.46 11.93
C LEU A 612 55.28 -0.38 12.55
N GLU A 613 54.56 -1.50 12.71
CA GLU A 613 53.23 -1.49 13.34
C GLU A 613 53.25 -0.82 14.72
N GLN A 614 54.26 -1.14 15.55
CA GLN A 614 54.44 -0.49 16.86
C GLN A 614 54.66 1.02 16.75
N SER A 615 55.46 1.47 15.77
CA SER A 615 55.70 2.90 15.55
C SER A 615 54.44 3.65 15.10
N TYR A 616 53.59 3.01 14.29
CA TYR A 616 52.35 3.59 13.78
C TYR A 616 51.19 3.52 14.77
N ARG A 617 51.25 2.63 15.78
CA ARG A 617 50.13 2.30 16.67
C ARG A 617 49.37 3.52 17.22
N ILE A 618 50.09 4.45 17.84
CA ILE A 618 49.49 5.66 18.46
C ILE A 618 48.90 6.58 17.39
N ALA A 619 49.57 6.72 16.24
CA ALA A 619 49.09 7.54 15.14
C ALA A 619 47.80 6.95 14.54
N ILE A 620 47.74 5.64 14.35
CA ILE A 620 46.54 4.94 13.84
C ILE A 620 45.38 5.07 14.83
N GLU A 621 45.62 4.87 16.13
CA GLU A 621 44.59 4.97 17.16
C GLU A 621 43.98 6.38 17.22
N ARG A 622 44.80 7.43 17.17
CA ARG A 622 44.32 8.82 17.08
C ARG A 622 43.56 9.07 15.79
N PHE A 623 44.13 8.66 14.65
CA PHE A 623 43.50 8.81 13.34
C PHE A 623 42.13 8.13 13.29
N VAL A 624 41.98 6.91 13.82
CA VAL A 624 40.69 6.20 13.87
C VAL A 624 39.64 7.01 14.63
N VAL A 625 39.98 7.51 15.82
CA VAL A 625 39.03 8.32 16.63
C VAL A 625 38.68 9.62 15.93
N ASP A 626 39.66 10.31 15.34
CA ASP A 626 39.45 11.56 14.62
C ASP A 626 38.57 11.35 13.37
N GLN A 627 38.81 10.29 12.59
CA GLN A 627 37.99 9.98 11.42
C GLN A 627 36.57 9.55 11.80
N ILE A 628 36.39 8.85 12.94
CA ILE A 628 35.05 8.55 13.46
C ILE A 628 34.31 9.84 13.80
N ARG A 629 34.97 10.81 14.46
CA ARG A 629 34.38 12.11 14.80
C ARG A 629 33.96 12.90 13.57
N LEU A 630 34.73 12.79 12.48
CA LEU A 630 34.42 13.42 11.19
C LEU A 630 33.35 12.67 10.39
N GLY A 631 32.99 11.43 10.77
CA GLY A 631 31.99 10.63 10.08
C GLY A 631 32.46 10.03 8.75
N HIS A 632 33.77 9.94 8.54
CA HIS A 632 34.33 9.39 7.29
C HIS A 632 34.29 7.86 7.28
N ILE A 633 34.09 7.27 6.10
CA ILE A 633 34.08 5.81 5.93
C ILE A 633 34.46 5.42 4.50
N ASN A 634 35.31 4.40 4.37
CA ASN A 634 35.64 3.69 3.14
C ASN A 634 36.08 2.25 3.51
N GLU A 635 36.41 1.39 2.53
CA GLU A 635 36.82 0.00 2.79
C GLU A 635 38.02 -0.10 3.76
N ASN A 636 39.02 0.79 3.61
CA ASN A 636 40.19 0.79 4.48
C ASN A 636 39.89 1.29 5.90
N LEU A 637 39.09 2.35 6.04
CA LEU A 637 38.61 2.85 7.33
C LEU A 637 37.75 1.80 8.05
N ALA A 638 36.86 1.11 7.34
CA ALA A 638 36.06 0.03 7.91
C ALA A 638 36.94 -1.10 8.47
N TYR A 639 38.00 -1.47 7.75
CA TYR A 639 38.98 -2.44 8.24
C TYR A 639 39.72 -1.94 9.50
N LEU A 640 40.09 -0.65 9.54
CA LEU A 640 40.71 -0.05 10.72
C LEU A 640 39.76 -0.01 11.92
N TYR A 641 38.52 0.42 11.73
CA TYR A 641 37.49 0.47 12.77
C TYR A 641 37.20 -0.91 13.33
N LYS A 642 37.18 -1.94 12.49
CA LYS A 642 36.98 -3.33 12.91
C LYS A 642 38.12 -3.89 13.77
N ASN A 643 39.37 -3.55 13.44
CA ASN A 643 40.54 -4.21 14.03
C ASN A 643 41.27 -3.39 15.11
N MET A 644 41.12 -2.06 15.11
CA MET A 644 41.86 -1.15 16.00
C MET A 644 40.99 -0.51 17.08
N LEU A 645 39.68 -0.39 16.87
CA LEU A 645 38.79 0.24 17.83
C LEU A 645 38.60 -0.63 19.08
N ALA A 646 38.97 -0.09 20.25
CA ALA A 646 38.76 -0.72 21.54
C ALA A 646 37.67 0.01 22.36
N PRO A 647 36.97 -0.66 23.30
CA PRO A 647 35.88 -0.05 24.09
C PRO A 647 36.29 1.24 24.82
N GLN A 648 37.52 1.29 25.33
CA GLN A 648 38.08 2.44 26.04
C GLN A 648 38.32 3.68 25.16
N MET A 649 38.27 3.54 23.83
CA MET A 649 38.40 4.65 22.87
C MET A 649 37.05 5.28 22.53
N VAL A 650 35.94 4.64 22.94
CA VAL A 650 34.58 5.10 22.66
C VAL A 650 34.09 5.94 23.86
N THR A 651 33.85 7.21 23.60
CA THR A 651 33.21 8.16 24.50
C THR A 651 31.78 8.43 24.03
N ASP A 652 30.97 9.12 24.81
CA ASP A 652 29.57 9.43 24.47
C ASP A 652 29.44 10.11 23.09
N GLU A 653 30.24 11.15 22.85
CA GLU A 653 30.29 11.85 21.56
C GLU A 653 30.74 10.96 20.39
N THR A 654 31.76 10.12 20.59
CA THR A 654 32.28 9.26 19.50
C THR A 654 31.38 8.06 19.24
N ALA A 655 30.63 7.58 20.24
CA ALA A 655 29.62 6.55 20.06
C ALA A 655 28.52 7.00 19.09
N TYR A 656 28.06 8.26 19.22
CA TYR A 656 27.00 8.80 18.35
C TYR A 656 27.45 8.93 16.90
N ALA A 657 28.70 9.36 16.68
CA ALA A 657 29.29 9.46 15.35
C ALA A 657 29.65 8.08 14.76
N PHE A 658 30.07 7.12 15.59
CA PHE A 658 30.42 5.76 15.14
C PHE A 658 29.19 4.93 14.73
N THR A 659 28.03 5.20 15.33
CA THR A 659 26.82 4.38 15.13
C THR A 659 26.43 4.26 13.65
N PRO A 660 26.26 5.34 12.86
CA PRO A 660 26.05 5.23 11.41
C PRO A 660 27.15 4.44 10.68
N LEU A 661 28.41 4.70 11.04
CA LEU A 661 29.56 4.07 10.39
C LEU A 661 29.50 2.55 10.54
N LEU A 662 29.14 2.04 11.72
CA LEU A 662 28.99 0.61 12.02
C LEU A 662 28.02 -0.11 11.07
N PHE A 663 26.98 0.59 10.63
CA PHE A 663 25.94 0.08 9.74
C PHE A 663 26.15 0.50 8.28
N MET A 664 27.36 0.93 7.89
CA MET A 664 27.63 1.34 6.52
C MET A 664 27.69 0.17 5.54
N HIS A 665 26.91 0.31 4.48
CA HIS A 665 26.92 -0.52 3.29
C HIS A 665 27.55 0.25 2.14
N ARG A 666 28.44 -0.43 1.40
CA ARG A 666 28.93 0.05 0.11
C ARG A 666 28.02 -0.54 -0.96
N ILE A 667 27.39 0.34 -1.71
CA ILE A 667 26.61 -0.02 -2.89
C ILE A 667 27.38 0.41 -4.12
N TYR A 668 27.76 -0.54 -4.95
CA TYR A 668 28.41 -0.29 -6.24
C TYR A 668 27.41 -0.55 -7.37
N VAL A 669 27.29 0.41 -8.28
CA VAL A 669 26.36 0.35 -9.41
C VAL A 669 27.15 0.67 -10.67
N ASP A 670 27.25 -0.29 -11.58
CA ASP A 670 28.01 -0.12 -12.84
C ASP A 670 27.19 0.64 -13.91
N ASN A 671 26.56 1.74 -13.50
CA ASN A 671 25.71 2.54 -14.38
C ASN A 671 25.75 4.03 -13.98
N PRO A 672 26.33 4.93 -14.81
CA PRO A 672 26.48 6.35 -14.49
C PRO A 672 25.15 7.14 -14.52
N LYS A 673 24.07 6.56 -15.04
CA LYS A 673 22.72 7.16 -15.05
C LYS A 673 22.08 7.17 -13.66
N VAL A 674 22.47 6.24 -12.78
CA VAL A 674 21.97 6.22 -11.41
C VAL A 674 22.61 7.35 -10.62
N LYS A 675 21.80 8.28 -10.15
CA LYS A 675 22.24 9.45 -9.38
C LYS A 675 22.02 9.30 -7.90
N ASN A 676 20.96 8.60 -7.51
CA ASN A 676 20.62 8.39 -6.11
C ASN A 676 20.29 6.93 -5.84
N ILE A 677 20.49 6.50 -4.60
CA ILE A 677 19.95 5.25 -4.06
C ILE A 677 18.98 5.61 -2.94
N VAL A 678 17.74 5.15 -3.09
CA VAL A 678 16.67 5.34 -2.13
C VAL A 678 16.51 4.07 -1.31
N VAL A 679 16.52 4.21 0.01
CA VAL A 679 16.31 3.12 0.96
C VAL A 679 14.97 3.29 1.64
N ILE A 680 14.19 2.22 1.64
CA ILE A 680 12.92 2.13 2.37
C ILE A 680 13.02 0.99 3.37
N HIS A 681 12.75 1.30 4.63
CA HIS A 681 12.70 0.31 5.71
C HIS A 681 11.25 -0.08 5.97
N GLU A 682 10.97 -1.36 6.21
CA GLU A 682 9.60 -1.89 6.32
C GLU A 682 8.78 -1.20 7.43
N LYS A 683 9.45 -0.77 8.51
CA LYS A 683 8.82 -0.23 9.72
C LYS A 683 8.93 1.29 9.85
N VAL A 684 9.58 1.97 8.91
CA VAL A 684 9.79 3.42 8.97
C VAL A 684 8.97 4.10 7.88
N ASN A 685 8.18 5.08 8.27
CA ASN A 685 7.50 5.99 7.36
C ASN A 685 8.52 6.91 6.69
N GLY A 686 8.45 6.96 5.36
CA GLY A 686 9.33 7.79 4.55
C GLY A 686 10.44 6.97 3.90
N GLU A 687 11.39 7.66 3.31
CA GLU A 687 12.51 7.08 2.57
C GLU A 687 13.75 7.94 2.75
N SER A 688 14.91 7.32 2.62
CA SER A 688 16.19 7.99 2.70
C SER A 688 16.88 7.92 1.34
N SER A 689 17.18 9.07 0.74
CA SER A 689 17.87 9.16 -0.55
C SER A 689 19.34 9.56 -0.35
N TYR A 690 20.25 8.83 -0.99
CA TYR A 690 21.69 9.05 -0.90
C TYR A 690 22.30 9.19 -2.30
N PRO A 691 23.16 10.19 -2.54
CA PRO A 691 23.77 10.39 -3.86
C PRO A 691 24.81 9.31 -4.17
N VAL A 692 24.94 8.97 -5.45
CA VAL A 692 25.97 8.08 -5.99
C VAL A 692 27.10 8.91 -6.57
N GLU A 693 28.32 8.74 -6.06
CA GLU A 693 29.52 9.40 -6.56
C GLU A 693 30.50 8.36 -7.09
N ASN A 694 31.01 8.54 -8.31
CA ASN A 694 31.95 7.60 -8.94
C ASN A 694 31.45 6.14 -8.92
N CYS A 695 30.16 5.92 -9.19
CA CYS A 695 29.51 4.58 -9.19
C CYS A 695 29.45 3.89 -7.80
N VAL A 696 29.77 4.61 -6.72
CA VAL A 696 29.74 4.10 -5.34
C VAL A 696 28.82 4.98 -4.48
N CYS A 697 28.03 4.34 -3.64
CA CYS A 697 27.23 5.01 -2.62
C CYS A 697 27.47 4.36 -1.26
N MET A 698 27.65 5.18 -0.23
CA MET A 698 27.91 4.74 1.14
C MET A 698 26.68 5.06 1.98
N ILE A 699 25.97 4.01 2.42
CA ILE A 699 24.66 4.17 3.05
C ILE A 699 24.63 3.47 4.41
N PRO A 700 24.22 4.14 5.50
CA PRO A 700 24.00 3.48 6.77
C PRO A 700 22.66 2.73 6.73
N ILE A 701 22.71 1.41 6.60
CA ILE A 701 21.51 0.56 6.54
C ILE A 701 21.36 -0.19 7.86
N TYR A 702 20.29 0.12 8.55
CA TYR A 702 19.96 -0.48 9.84
C TYR A 702 19.00 -1.65 9.65
N GLY A 703 19.35 -2.79 10.22
CA GLY A 703 18.49 -3.99 10.18
C GLY A 703 18.58 -4.76 8.86
N SER A 704 17.71 -5.75 8.75
CA SER A 704 17.61 -6.64 7.59
C SER A 704 16.34 -6.44 6.77
N GLU A 705 15.32 -5.78 7.32
CA GLU A 705 14.06 -5.48 6.63
C GLU A 705 14.11 -4.12 5.91
N TYR A 706 14.82 -4.07 4.79
CA TYR A 706 14.90 -2.91 3.92
C TYR A 706 14.86 -3.30 2.44
N LYS A 707 14.54 -2.32 1.60
CA LYS A 707 14.64 -2.43 0.14
C LYS A 707 15.34 -1.22 -0.45
N LEU A 708 16.15 -1.49 -1.46
CA LEU A 708 16.94 -0.50 -2.19
C LEU A 708 16.29 -0.24 -3.54
N PHE A 709 16.24 1.04 -3.92
CA PHE A 709 15.78 1.50 -5.21
C PHE A 709 16.87 2.39 -5.81
N LEU A 710 17.37 2.02 -6.99
CA LEU A 710 18.28 2.84 -7.76
C LEU A 710 17.45 3.90 -8.48
N GLN A 711 17.82 5.17 -8.38
CA GLN A 711 17.05 6.27 -8.95
C GLN A 711 17.90 7.09 -9.92
N ASP A 712 17.35 7.35 -11.10
CA ASP A 712 17.96 8.25 -12.09
C ASP A 712 17.62 9.74 -11.81
N GLU A 713 18.09 10.62 -12.69
CA GLU A 713 17.83 12.07 -12.60
C GLU A 713 16.35 12.44 -12.83
N HIS A 714 15.60 11.62 -13.57
CA HIS A 714 14.19 11.84 -13.87
C HIS A 714 13.24 11.27 -12.80
N GLY A 715 13.79 10.65 -11.76
CA GLY A 715 13.04 10.05 -10.68
C GLY A 715 12.51 8.65 -10.97
N ASN A 716 12.92 8.01 -12.07
CA ASN A 716 12.61 6.61 -12.34
C ASN A 716 13.37 5.73 -11.35
N ARG A 717 12.69 4.73 -10.80
CA ARG A 717 13.24 3.82 -9.79
C ARG A 717 13.39 2.42 -10.37
N PHE A 718 14.54 1.82 -10.15
CA PHE A 718 14.93 0.48 -10.58
C PHE A 718 15.26 -0.38 -9.37
N THR A 719 14.79 -1.62 -9.36
CA THR A 719 15.10 -2.60 -8.31
C THR A 719 15.85 -3.79 -8.87
N LYS A 720 15.43 -4.29 -10.04
CA LYS A 720 15.95 -5.51 -10.67
C LYS A 720 16.49 -5.27 -12.08
N SER A 721 16.06 -4.21 -12.77
CA SER A 721 16.52 -3.91 -14.13
C SER A 721 17.99 -3.48 -14.20
N ILE A 722 18.57 -2.99 -13.09
CA ILE A 722 19.98 -2.60 -12.99
C ILE A 722 20.61 -3.38 -11.83
N ASP A 723 21.66 -4.13 -12.14
CA ASP A 723 22.41 -4.89 -11.14
C ASP A 723 23.27 -3.97 -10.26
N TYR A 724 23.34 -4.30 -8.96
CA TYR A 724 24.19 -3.61 -8.01
C TYR A 724 24.83 -4.58 -7.00
N GLU A 725 26.01 -4.24 -6.52
CA GLU A 725 26.71 -4.97 -5.45
C GLU A 725 26.45 -4.26 -4.12
N ASN A 726 25.79 -4.93 -3.16
CA ASN A 726 25.57 -4.42 -1.80
C ASN A 726 26.42 -5.20 -0.79
N LYS A 727 27.39 -4.53 -0.16
CA LYS A 727 28.31 -5.12 0.82
C LYS A 727 28.31 -4.33 2.13
N GLN A 728 27.95 -4.98 3.23
CA GLN A 728 28.13 -4.42 4.57
C GLN A 728 29.62 -4.42 4.95
N LEU A 729 30.14 -3.26 5.33
CA LEU A 729 31.58 -3.08 5.54
C LEU A 729 32.08 -3.60 6.89
N MET A 730 31.23 -3.57 7.91
CA MET A 730 31.54 -4.02 9.27
C MET A 730 30.53 -5.06 9.78
N ASP A 731 30.89 -5.77 10.85
CA ASP A 731 30.00 -6.72 11.52
C ASP A 731 29.50 -6.11 12.85
N PRO A 732 28.24 -5.65 12.92
CA PRO A 732 27.71 -4.99 14.10
C PRO A 732 27.74 -5.85 15.38
N LYS A 733 27.69 -7.17 15.28
CA LYS A 733 27.46 -8.07 16.44
C LYS A 733 28.43 -7.85 17.60
N ARG A 734 29.70 -7.58 17.31
CA ARG A 734 30.74 -7.40 18.35
C ARG A 734 30.80 -5.98 18.90
N GLN A 735 30.58 -4.98 18.04
CA GLN A 735 30.83 -3.56 18.37
C GLN A 735 29.57 -2.82 18.82
N VAL A 736 28.37 -3.39 18.63
CA VAL A 736 27.11 -2.84 19.19
C VAL A 736 27.18 -2.73 20.72
N ALA A 737 27.85 -3.66 21.40
CA ALA A 737 28.05 -3.61 22.85
C ALA A 737 28.89 -2.40 23.31
N TYR A 738 29.68 -1.80 22.42
CA TYR A 738 30.51 -0.63 22.75
C TYR A 738 29.69 0.66 22.76
N ILE A 739 28.57 0.69 22.01
CA ILE A 739 27.72 1.87 21.82
C ILE A 739 26.36 1.75 22.53
N SER A 740 25.89 0.54 22.82
CA SER A 740 24.52 0.29 23.32
C SER A 740 24.20 0.98 24.66
N GLY A 741 25.21 1.17 25.53
CA GLY A 741 25.06 1.85 26.81
C GLY A 741 25.00 3.38 26.71
N TYR A 742 25.51 3.96 25.62
CA TYR A 742 25.54 5.40 25.36
C TYR A 742 24.37 5.85 24.47
N MET A 743 23.82 4.96 23.63
CA MET A 743 22.75 5.29 22.70
C MET A 743 21.36 5.29 23.35
N GLN A 744 20.69 6.45 23.31
CA GLN A 744 19.26 6.60 23.66
C GLN A 744 18.54 7.46 22.60
N GLY A 745 17.39 6.99 22.10
CA GLY A 745 16.47 7.82 21.29
C GLY A 745 16.85 8.01 19.81
N ARG A 746 17.77 7.21 19.26
CA ARG A 746 18.01 7.17 17.81
C ARG A 746 17.12 6.11 17.17
N LEU A 747 16.09 6.56 16.45
CA LEU A 747 15.09 5.69 15.79
C LEU A 747 15.70 4.52 15.03
N SER A 748 16.63 4.79 14.11
CA SER A 748 17.23 3.75 13.25
C SER A 748 18.00 2.69 14.04
N PHE A 749 18.64 3.08 15.15
CA PHE A 749 19.36 2.16 16.03
C PHE A 749 18.41 1.38 16.93
N ASP A 750 17.37 2.02 17.46
CA ASP A 750 16.34 1.38 18.28
C ASP A 750 15.57 0.32 17.48
N ILE A 751 15.27 0.58 16.20
CA ILE A 751 14.66 -0.40 15.27
C ILE A 751 15.60 -1.60 15.05
N TYR A 752 16.89 -1.36 14.81
CA TYR A 752 17.86 -2.45 14.65
C TYR A 752 17.91 -3.36 15.89
N LEU A 753 17.91 -2.78 17.10
CA LEU A 753 17.94 -3.58 18.32
C LEU A 753 16.69 -4.46 18.50
N CYS A 754 15.53 -4.03 18.00
CA CYS A 754 14.31 -4.84 18.01
C CYS A 754 14.45 -6.10 17.13
N GLU A 755 15.16 -6.01 16.01
CA GLU A 755 15.34 -7.14 15.08
C GLU A 755 16.33 -8.20 15.57
N VAL A 756 17.29 -7.81 16.40
CA VAL A 756 18.35 -8.70 16.90
C VAL A 756 17.79 -9.73 17.90
N ASP A 757 16.70 -9.41 18.60
CA ASP A 757 16.07 -10.32 19.54
C ASP A 757 15.28 -11.43 18.83
N LYS A 758 15.49 -12.69 19.23
CA LYS A 758 14.90 -13.90 18.61
C LYS A 758 13.37 -13.87 18.46
N ASN A 759 12.72 -13.07 19.31
CA ASN A 759 11.31 -12.75 19.25
C ASN A 759 11.21 -11.22 19.06
N TYR A 760 11.05 -10.81 17.80
CA TYR A 760 11.04 -9.46 17.21
C TYR A 760 10.58 -8.28 18.08
N ILE A 761 9.68 -8.52 19.04
CA ILE A 761 9.28 -7.56 20.06
C ILE A 761 9.16 -8.35 21.36
N THR A 762 10.25 -8.45 22.10
CA THR A 762 10.26 -8.96 23.48
C THR A 762 10.57 -7.80 24.40
N ILE A 763 9.57 -7.37 25.14
CA ILE A 763 9.71 -6.23 26.05
C ILE A 763 10.26 -6.73 27.37
N THR A 764 11.30 -6.08 27.86
CA THR A 764 12.00 -6.33 29.11
C THR A 764 12.13 -5.01 29.88
N GLN A 765 12.50 -5.09 31.16
CA GLN A 765 12.67 -3.88 31.98
C GLN A 765 13.73 -2.91 31.41
N ASP A 766 14.74 -3.44 30.72
CA ASP A 766 15.82 -2.62 30.15
C ASP A 766 15.42 -1.93 28.85
N ASN A 767 14.51 -2.50 28.06
CA ASN A 767 14.16 -1.99 26.72
C ASN A 767 12.77 -1.32 26.64
N VAL A 768 11.96 -1.38 27.71
CA VAL A 768 10.57 -0.83 27.72
C VAL A 768 10.50 0.64 27.31
N LYS A 769 11.47 1.46 27.74
CA LYS A 769 11.56 2.88 27.36
C LYS A 769 11.79 3.07 25.86
N ARG A 770 12.57 2.17 25.23
CA ARG A 770 12.83 2.22 23.77
C ARG A 770 11.56 1.89 23.00
N PHE A 771 10.85 0.83 23.38
CA PHE A 771 9.59 0.47 22.73
C PHE A 771 8.50 1.53 22.91
N LYS A 772 8.43 2.18 24.08
CA LYS A 772 7.55 3.34 24.30
C LYS A 772 7.86 4.47 23.30
N ASN A 773 9.12 4.88 23.18
CA ASN A 773 9.54 5.91 22.24
C ASN A 773 9.26 5.53 20.76
N LEU A 774 9.39 4.25 20.40
CA LEU A 774 9.07 3.76 19.06
C LEU A 774 7.56 3.84 18.76
N ALA A 775 6.70 3.52 19.73
CA ALA A 775 5.25 3.61 19.58
C ALA A 775 4.77 5.07 19.39
N GLU A 776 5.42 6.02 20.08
CA GLU A 776 5.10 7.46 20.02
C GLU A 776 5.70 8.15 18.79
N SER A 777 6.71 7.57 18.14
CA SER A 777 7.40 8.21 17.01
C SER A 777 6.52 8.34 15.77
N PRO A 778 6.34 9.53 15.16
CA PRO A 778 5.56 9.71 13.94
C PRO A 778 6.20 9.03 12.71
N GLN A 779 7.51 8.76 12.78
CA GLN A 779 8.27 8.13 11.70
C GLN A 779 8.12 6.60 11.66
N VAL A 780 7.36 5.98 12.57
CA VAL A 780 7.16 4.52 12.59
C VAL A 780 5.82 4.16 11.92
N VAL A 781 5.81 3.10 11.12
CA VAL A 781 4.61 2.60 10.42
C VAL A 781 3.56 2.12 11.42
N GLU A 782 2.29 2.44 11.17
CA GLU A 782 1.17 2.18 12.10
C GLU A 782 0.98 0.70 12.42
N SER A 783 1.19 -0.19 11.44
CA SER A 783 1.12 -1.65 11.66
C SER A 783 2.14 -2.14 12.69
N PHE A 784 3.33 -1.54 12.72
CA PHE A 784 4.36 -1.88 13.70
C PHE A 784 4.08 -1.24 15.06
N LYS A 785 3.58 -0.01 15.09
CA LYS A 785 3.13 0.65 16.33
C LYS A 785 2.05 -0.17 17.03
N LYS A 786 1.06 -0.66 16.29
CA LYS A 786 0.01 -1.56 16.81
C LYS A 786 0.62 -2.77 17.53
N GLU A 787 1.58 -3.46 16.91
CA GLU A 787 2.21 -4.63 17.53
C GLU A 787 2.97 -4.26 18.82
N ILE A 788 3.68 -3.12 18.82
CA ILE A 788 4.36 -2.60 20.01
C ILE A 788 3.35 -2.23 21.09
N ARG A 789 2.28 -1.49 20.78
CA ARG A 789 1.24 -1.05 21.72
C ARG A 789 0.60 -2.23 22.42
N THR A 790 0.17 -3.25 21.66
CA THR A 790 -0.39 -4.49 22.21
C THR A 790 0.59 -5.20 23.15
N LYS A 791 1.88 -5.27 22.79
CA LYS A 791 2.89 -5.93 23.64
C LYS A 791 3.27 -5.12 24.87
N LEU A 792 3.33 -3.78 24.77
CA LEU A 792 3.52 -2.87 25.91
C LEU A 792 2.37 -3.03 26.90
N LEU A 793 1.13 -3.04 26.40
CA LEU A 793 -0.08 -3.23 27.20
C LEU A 793 -0.02 -4.53 28.02
N ARG A 794 0.32 -5.65 27.36
CA ARG A 794 0.50 -6.95 28.04
C ARG A 794 1.66 -6.93 29.02
N PHE A 795 2.80 -6.35 28.63
CA PHE A 795 3.98 -6.29 29.49
C PHE A 795 3.74 -5.50 30.77
N TYR A 796 3.09 -4.33 30.69
CA TYR A 796 2.76 -3.54 31.87
C TYR A 796 1.82 -4.28 32.81
N TYR A 797 0.83 -4.99 32.26
CA TYR A 797 -0.11 -5.79 33.05
C TYR A 797 0.55 -7.02 33.69
N ASP A 798 1.31 -7.81 32.92
CA ASP A 798 1.91 -9.06 33.40
C ASP A 798 3.04 -8.85 34.43
N ASN A 799 3.64 -7.65 34.47
CA ASN A 799 4.70 -7.28 35.41
C ASN A 799 4.21 -6.37 36.56
N ASP A 800 2.90 -6.23 36.77
CA ASP A 800 2.28 -5.40 37.82
C ASP A 800 2.71 -3.91 37.80
N MET A 801 3.10 -3.36 36.64
CA MET A 801 3.44 -1.94 36.45
C MET A 801 2.17 -1.11 36.21
N ILE A 802 1.37 -1.04 37.27
CA ILE A 802 0.02 -0.49 37.22
C ILE A 802 -0.01 1.02 36.89
N GLY A 803 0.93 1.81 37.43
CA GLY A 803 0.95 3.26 37.20
C GLY A 803 1.27 3.60 35.74
N GLU A 804 2.22 2.90 35.15
CA GLU A 804 2.59 3.04 33.74
C GLU A 804 1.48 2.54 32.81
N LEU A 805 0.80 1.45 33.18
CA LEU A 805 -0.36 0.94 32.45
C LEU A 805 -1.50 1.97 32.43
N ASP A 806 -1.81 2.56 33.58
CA ASP A 806 -2.89 3.55 33.68
C ASP A 806 -2.56 4.81 32.85
N ALA A 807 -1.34 5.34 32.94
CA ALA A 807 -0.91 6.46 32.10
C ALA A 807 -0.97 6.11 30.60
N PHE A 808 -0.51 4.91 30.21
CA PHE A 808 -0.55 4.46 28.82
C PHE A 808 -1.99 4.32 28.29
N LEU A 809 -2.91 3.82 29.12
CA LEU A 809 -4.33 3.72 28.78
C LEU A 809 -5.01 5.09 28.69
N GLU A 810 -4.57 6.08 29.46
CA GLU A 810 -5.07 7.46 29.40
C GLU A 810 -4.60 8.21 28.15
N ASP A 811 -3.34 8.04 27.74
CA ASP A 811 -2.73 8.76 26.62
C ASP A 811 -3.18 8.27 25.22
N VAL A 812 -3.51 6.98 25.07
CA VAL A 812 -3.82 6.38 23.75
C VAL A 812 -5.23 6.76 23.27
N GLU A 813 -5.37 7.15 22.00
CA GLU A 813 -6.65 7.37 21.31
C GLU A 813 -7.02 6.20 20.38
N ALA A 814 -8.31 5.99 20.13
CA ALA A 814 -8.82 4.81 19.42
C ALA A 814 -9.14 5.02 17.94
N ASP A 815 -9.05 6.25 17.43
CA ASP A 815 -9.54 6.61 16.10
C ASP A 815 -8.79 5.86 14.98
N ASP A 816 -7.47 5.68 15.12
CA ASP A 816 -6.61 5.00 14.14
C ASP A 816 -6.41 3.49 14.39
N MET A 817 -7.09 2.93 15.41
CA MET A 817 -6.91 1.53 15.82
C MET A 817 -7.85 0.58 15.07
N GLU A 818 -7.36 -0.60 14.67
CA GLU A 818 -8.22 -1.66 14.11
C GLU A 818 -9.14 -2.27 15.21
N ALA A 819 -10.31 -2.83 14.87
CA ALA A 819 -11.27 -3.37 15.85
C ALA A 819 -10.65 -4.38 16.84
N SER A 820 -9.79 -5.28 16.35
CA SER A 820 -9.12 -6.26 17.20
C SER A 820 -8.22 -5.61 18.27
N GLU A 821 -7.56 -4.50 17.93
CA GLU A 821 -6.68 -3.77 18.83
C GLU A 821 -7.51 -2.99 19.87
N ARG A 822 -8.56 -2.30 19.40
CA ARG A 822 -9.52 -1.59 20.26
C ARG A 822 -10.14 -2.54 21.29
N ALA A 823 -10.56 -3.73 20.86
CA ALA A 823 -11.15 -4.73 21.75
C ALA A 823 -10.20 -5.17 22.88
N GLU A 824 -8.90 -5.30 22.58
CA GLU A 824 -7.89 -5.63 23.58
C GLU A 824 -7.70 -4.48 24.57
N PHE A 825 -7.59 -3.23 24.11
CA PHE A 825 -7.50 -2.07 25.00
C PHE A 825 -8.74 -1.89 25.88
N ILE A 826 -9.95 -2.05 25.32
CA ILE A 826 -11.21 -1.98 26.09
C ILE A 826 -11.21 -3.00 27.23
N LYS A 827 -10.70 -4.21 27.01
CA LYS A 827 -10.57 -5.23 28.06
C LYS A 827 -9.71 -4.75 29.23
N TYR A 828 -8.57 -4.12 28.94
CA TYR A 828 -7.67 -3.59 29.98
C TYR A 828 -8.22 -2.32 30.66
N LEU A 829 -8.89 -1.41 29.93
CA LEU A 829 -9.59 -0.27 30.52
C LEU A 829 -10.62 -0.74 31.58
N ILE A 830 -11.38 -1.79 31.26
CA ILE A 830 -12.41 -2.35 32.15
C ILE A 830 -11.78 -3.06 33.36
N SER A 831 -10.65 -3.75 33.17
CA SER A 831 -9.96 -4.45 34.26
C SER A 831 -9.38 -3.45 35.27
N ARG A 832 -8.78 -2.35 34.78
CA ARG A 832 -8.20 -1.25 35.56
C ARG A 832 -9.22 -0.28 36.16
N GLY A 833 -10.47 -0.29 35.67
CA GLY A 833 -11.56 0.49 36.24
C GLY A 833 -11.82 1.84 35.56
N MET A 834 -11.21 2.08 34.40
CA MET A 834 -11.41 3.27 33.56
C MET A 834 -12.70 3.16 32.74
N PHE A 835 -13.84 3.05 33.42
CA PHE A 835 -15.13 2.76 32.80
C PHE A 835 -15.63 3.87 31.86
N ASP A 836 -15.35 5.15 32.16
CA ASP A 836 -15.80 6.26 31.32
C ASP A 836 -15.19 6.22 29.91
N LYS A 837 -13.85 6.06 29.83
CA LYS A 837 -13.14 5.96 28.55
C LYS A 837 -13.53 4.69 27.78
N ALA A 838 -13.64 3.56 28.47
CA ALA A 838 -14.12 2.31 27.87
C ALA A 838 -15.53 2.44 27.30
N TYR A 839 -16.44 3.13 28.02
CA TYR A 839 -17.81 3.38 27.56
C TYR A 839 -17.84 4.29 26.34
N TYR A 840 -17.04 5.36 26.32
CA TYR A 840 -16.91 6.26 25.19
C TYR A 840 -16.44 5.53 23.92
N TRP A 841 -15.42 4.67 24.03
CA TRP A 841 -14.94 3.87 22.91
C TRP A 841 -15.97 2.86 22.43
N LEU A 842 -16.64 2.15 23.35
CA LEU A 842 -17.70 1.21 23.02
C LEU A 842 -18.87 1.89 22.29
N ARG A 843 -19.22 3.13 22.68
CA ARG A 843 -20.29 3.93 22.04
C ARG A 843 -19.91 4.40 20.64
N SER A 844 -18.65 4.78 20.44
CA SER A 844 -18.18 5.35 19.17
C SER A 844 -17.92 4.27 18.10
N PHE A 845 -17.52 3.07 18.54
CA PHE A 845 -16.99 2.02 17.66
C PHE A 845 -17.77 0.71 17.70
N GLY A 846 -18.71 0.56 18.64
CA GLY A 846 -19.52 -0.64 18.80
C GLY A 846 -18.90 -1.72 19.67
N VAL A 847 -19.55 -2.88 19.69
CA VAL A 847 -19.23 -4.04 20.56
C VAL A 847 -18.50 -5.18 19.85
N ALA A 848 -18.09 -4.97 18.59
CA ALA A 848 -17.45 -6.00 17.78
C ALA A 848 -16.10 -6.44 18.39
N ASP A 849 -15.82 -7.74 18.37
CA ASP A 849 -14.60 -8.40 18.88
C ASP A 849 -14.30 -8.25 20.39
N VAL A 850 -15.09 -7.48 21.15
CA VAL A 850 -14.93 -7.32 22.60
C VAL A 850 -15.50 -8.52 23.35
N GLU A 851 -14.76 -9.01 24.37
CA GLU A 851 -15.22 -10.11 25.23
C GLU A 851 -16.52 -9.75 25.95
N SER A 852 -17.60 -10.52 25.72
CA SER A 852 -18.95 -10.21 26.26
C SER A 852 -18.98 -10.08 27.78
N LYS A 853 -18.11 -10.79 28.51
CA LYS A 853 -17.98 -10.68 29.96
C LYS A 853 -17.39 -9.33 30.41
N ALA A 854 -16.44 -8.80 29.65
CA ALA A 854 -15.88 -7.48 29.91
C ALA A 854 -16.94 -6.40 29.67
N VAL A 855 -17.66 -6.49 28.54
CA VAL A 855 -18.78 -5.57 28.24
C VAL A 855 -19.86 -5.62 29.31
N ALA A 856 -20.25 -6.80 29.79
CA ALA A 856 -21.22 -6.95 30.88
C ALA A 856 -20.79 -6.21 32.16
N ARG A 857 -19.52 -6.36 32.56
CA ARG A 857 -18.97 -5.64 33.73
C ARG A 857 -18.99 -4.12 33.54
N LEU A 858 -18.67 -3.62 32.34
CA LEU A 858 -18.71 -2.20 32.03
C LEU A 858 -20.13 -1.64 32.10
N VAL A 859 -21.07 -2.30 31.42
CA VAL A 859 -22.48 -1.90 31.32
C VAL A 859 -23.15 -1.93 32.69
N SER A 860 -22.98 -3.01 33.46
CA SER A 860 -23.52 -3.13 34.82
C SER A 860 -23.08 -1.98 35.73
N LYS A 861 -21.78 -1.64 35.72
CA LYS A 861 -21.27 -0.50 36.50
C LYS A 861 -21.78 0.85 35.98
N ARG A 862 -21.91 1.01 34.66
CA ARG A 862 -22.43 2.24 34.06
C ARG A 862 -23.88 2.49 34.47
N ILE A 863 -24.72 1.44 34.41
CA ILE A 863 -26.12 1.46 34.85
C ILE A 863 -26.22 1.95 36.29
N VAL A 864 -25.43 1.35 37.20
CA VAL A 864 -25.44 1.72 38.62
C VAL A 864 -24.93 3.14 38.83
N SER A 865 -23.88 3.56 38.12
CA SER A 865 -23.33 4.93 38.24
C SER A 865 -24.27 6.03 37.74
N LYS A 866 -25.23 5.66 36.89
CA LYS A 866 -26.22 6.55 36.28
C LYS A 866 -27.62 6.36 36.89
N ASP A 867 -27.72 5.69 38.04
CA ASP A 867 -28.98 5.45 38.74
C ASP A 867 -30.09 4.91 37.81
N TYR A 868 -29.73 3.97 36.92
CA TYR A 868 -30.66 3.33 35.97
C TYR A 868 -31.32 4.28 34.95
N GLU A 869 -30.71 5.45 34.67
CA GLU A 869 -31.14 6.40 33.64
C GLU A 869 -31.27 5.76 32.25
N TYR A 870 -32.32 6.12 31.51
CA TYR A 870 -32.55 5.65 30.15
C TYR A 870 -31.48 6.19 29.18
N ASP A 871 -30.77 5.28 28.52
CA ASP A 871 -29.86 5.56 27.40
C ASP A 871 -30.08 4.46 26.35
N GLU A 872 -30.58 4.86 25.17
CA GLU A 872 -30.93 3.95 24.07
C GLU A 872 -29.76 3.02 23.68
N PHE A 873 -28.53 3.54 23.66
CA PHE A 873 -27.35 2.73 23.38
C PHE A 873 -27.10 1.70 24.49
N LEU A 874 -27.24 2.11 25.75
CA LEU A 874 -27.06 1.24 26.91
C LEU A 874 -28.10 0.12 26.94
N VAL A 875 -29.36 0.42 26.57
CA VAL A 875 -30.45 -0.56 26.45
C VAL A 875 -30.14 -1.61 25.38
N ASN A 876 -29.73 -1.17 24.19
CA ASN A 876 -29.42 -2.07 23.08
C ASN A 876 -28.22 -2.97 23.38
N VAL A 877 -27.16 -2.43 23.99
CA VAL A 877 -25.99 -3.22 24.40
C VAL A 877 -26.34 -4.17 25.56
N ALA A 878 -27.14 -3.73 26.54
CA ALA A 878 -27.62 -4.59 27.62
C ALA A 878 -28.43 -5.78 27.07
N HIS A 879 -29.30 -5.52 26.08
CA HIS A 879 -30.10 -6.56 25.43
C HIS A 879 -29.22 -7.54 24.63
N TYR A 880 -28.21 -7.04 23.92
CA TYR A 880 -27.21 -7.87 23.24
C TYR A 880 -26.46 -8.81 24.21
N ILE A 881 -26.07 -8.31 25.38
CA ILE A 881 -25.40 -9.12 26.42
C ILE A 881 -26.36 -10.15 27.04
N TYR A 882 -27.63 -9.78 27.21
CA TYR A 882 -28.68 -10.68 27.66
C TYR A 882 -28.90 -11.84 26.69
N LYS A 883 -29.05 -11.56 25.38
CA LYS A 883 -29.16 -12.59 24.31
C LYS A 883 -27.95 -13.54 24.31
N ASN A 884 -26.77 -13.06 24.70
CA ASN A 884 -25.54 -13.85 24.80
C ASN A 884 -25.35 -14.58 26.16
N MET A 885 -26.33 -14.53 27.07
CA MET A 885 -26.33 -15.22 28.37
C MET A 885 -25.18 -14.82 29.31
N LYS A 886 -24.73 -13.55 29.29
CA LYS A 886 -23.63 -13.01 30.12
C LYS A 886 -24.04 -11.85 31.03
N TYR A 887 -25.33 -11.69 31.30
CA TYR A 887 -25.87 -10.59 32.10
C TYR A 887 -25.78 -10.83 33.62
N ASP A 888 -25.91 -9.76 34.40
CA ASP A 888 -26.05 -9.79 35.86
C ASP A 888 -27.39 -9.15 36.30
N GLU A 889 -27.61 -9.09 37.62
CA GLU A 889 -28.84 -8.55 38.22
C GLU A 889 -29.11 -7.09 37.82
N ASN A 890 -28.08 -6.24 37.75
CA ASN A 890 -28.23 -4.82 37.40
C ASN A 890 -28.65 -4.66 35.94
N ILE A 891 -28.03 -5.42 35.02
CA ILE A 891 -28.39 -5.43 33.60
C ILE A 891 -29.84 -5.89 33.43
N LEU A 892 -30.24 -6.94 34.14
CA LEU A 892 -31.61 -7.45 34.04
C LEU A 892 -32.64 -6.44 34.56
N ARG A 893 -32.40 -5.83 35.73
CA ARG A 893 -33.24 -4.75 36.27
C ARG A 893 -33.36 -3.58 35.29
N TYR A 894 -32.25 -3.20 34.66
CA TYR A 894 -32.24 -2.12 33.68
C TYR A 894 -33.10 -2.44 32.44
N LEU A 895 -33.01 -3.66 31.92
CA LEU A 895 -33.87 -4.10 30.81
C LEU A 895 -35.34 -4.17 31.24
N MET A 896 -35.63 -4.62 32.46
CA MET A 896 -37.01 -4.64 32.98
C MET A 896 -37.65 -3.25 33.04
N MET A 897 -36.85 -2.20 33.27
CA MET A 897 -37.32 -0.82 33.31
C MET A 897 -37.40 -0.17 31.93
N ASN A 898 -36.39 -0.40 31.07
CA ASN A 898 -36.12 0.46 29.92
C ASN A 898 -36.21 -0.22 28.55
N TYR A 899 -36.23 -1.55 28.47
CA TYR A 899 -36.25 -2.26 27.18
C TYR A 899 -37.68 -2.46 26.65
N ASP A 900 -37.99 -1.88 25.50
CA ASP A 900 -39.20 -2.16 24.74
C ASP A 900 -38.89 -3.16 23.62
N GLY A 901 -39.75 -4.17 23.45
CA GLY A 901 -39.54 -5.23 22.48
C GLY A 901 -40.75 -6.14 22.34
N ARG A 902 -40.60 -7.26 21.63
CA ARG A 902 -41.71 -8.20 21.44
C ARG A 902 -42.22 -8.75 22.76
N SER A 903 -43.51 -9.07 22.81
CA SER A 903 -44.10 -9.72 23.97
C SER A 903 -43.39 -11.05 24.30
N SER A 904 -42.89 -11.75 23.28
CA SER A 904 -42.08 -12.98 23.45
C SER A 904 -40.72 -12.74 24.14
N GLU A 905 -40.08 -11.59 23.92
CA GLU A 905 -38.80 -11.22 24.53
C GLU A 905 -39.00 -10.65 25.93
N LEU A 906 -40.04 -9.84 26.13
CA LEU A 906 -40.49 -9.39 27.45
C LEU A 906 -40.86 -10.58 28.35
N ARG A 907 -41.51 -11.62 27.81
CA ARG A 907 -41.77 -12.88 28.53
C ARG A 907 -40.47 -13.57 28.98
N LYS A 908 -39.45 -13.63 28.11
CA LYS A 908 -38.16 -14.22 28.48
C LYS A 908 -37.50 -13.43 29.61
N LEU A 909 -37.49 -12.10 29.52
CA LEU A 909 -36.98 -11.21 30.57
C LEU A 909 -37.74 -11.41 31.89
N TRP A 910 -39.07 -11.50 31.84
CA TRP A 910 -39.90 -11.80 33.01
C TRP A 910 -39.52 -13.13 33.67
N LYS A 911 -39.40 -14.22 32.89
CA LYS A 911 -38.97 -15.52 33.43
C LYS A 911 -37.59 -15.44 34.08
N SER A 912 -36.63 -14.79 33.40
CA SER A 912 -35.30 -14.57 33.95
C SER A 912 -35.31 -13.73 35.24
N ALA A 913 -36.25 -12.79 35.37
CA ALA A 913 -36.40 -11.97 36.58
C ALA A 913 -36.97 -12.79 37.75
N VAL A 914 -37.96 -13.66 37.47
CA VAL A 914 -38.55 -14.58 38.44
C VAL A 914 -37.50 -15.60 38.92
N ASP A 915 -36.71 -16.17 38.00
CA ASP A 915 -35.63 -17.12 38.31
C ASP A 915 -34.55 -16.50 39.23
N LEU A 916 -34.38 -15.17 39.18
CA LEU A 916 -33.44 -14.40 40.00
C LEU A 916 -34.11 -13.70 41.19
N GLU A 917 -35.37 -14.02 41.49
CA GLU A 917 -36.14 -13.47 42.61
C GLU A 917 -36.23 -11.92 42.62
N LEU A 918 -36.31 -11.30 41.43
CA LEU A 918 -36.42 -9.85 41.28
C LEU A 918 -37.88 -9.38 41.26
N ASP A 919 -38.13 -8.12 41.64
CA ASP A 919 -39.47 -7.51 41.56
C ASP A 919 -39.90 -7.32 40.09
N ALA A 920 -40.75 -8.23 39.62
CA ALA A 920 -41.17 -8.31 38.23
C ALA A 920 -42.50 -7.57 37.95
N LYS A 921 -43.03 -6.78 38.89
CA LYS A 921 -44.33 -6.10 38.73
C LYS A 921 -44.41 -5.23 37.48
N LEU A 922 -43.42 -4.36 37.26
CA LEU A 922 -43.45 -3.38 36.16
C LEU A 922 -43.37 -4.05 34.78
N ILE A 923 -42.51 -5.08 34.65
CA ILE A 923 -42.39 -5.82 33.40
C ILE A 923 -43.62 -6.67 33.12
N LEU A 924 -44.24 -7.26 34.15
CA LEU A 924 -45.53 -7.95 34.05
C LEU A 924 -46.63 -7.00 33.57
N GLU A 925 -46.75 -5.82 34.18
CA GLU A 925 -47.74 -4.83 33.78
C GLU A 925 -47.57 -4.42 32.32
N ARG A 926 -46.34 -4.09 31.90
CA ARG A 926 -46.04 -3.71 30.51
C ARG A 926 -46.37 -4.85 29.54
N LEU A 927 -45.97 -6.08 29.87
CA LEU A 927 -46.24 -7.25 29.06
C LEU A 927 -47.75 -7.49 28.91
N LEU A 928 -48.52 -7.43 30.00
CA LEU A 928 -49.98 -7.59 29.98
C LEU A 928 -50.67 -6.47 29.19
N ARG A 929 -50.23 -5.21 29.33
CA ARG A 929 -50.73 -4.09 28.50
C ARG A 929 -50.46 -4.33 27.03
N GLN A 930 -49.26 -4.79 26.69
CA GLN A 930 -48.87 -5.06 25.31
C GLN A 930 -49.67 -6.22 24.71
N ILE A 931 -49.90 -7.30 25.45
CA ILE A 931 -50.76 -8.42 25.01
C ILE A 931 -52.17 -7.92 24.67
N VAL A 932 -52.76 -7.09 25.54
CA VAL A 932 -54.10 -6.53 25.32
C VAL A 932 -54.10 -5.59 24.11
N PHE A 933 -53.05 -4.79 23.96
CA PHE A 933 -52.91 -3.86 22.84
C PHE A 933 -52.76 -4.60 21.50
N THR A 934 -51.85 -5.58 21.42
CA THR A 934 -51.50 -6.27 20.16
C THR A 934 -52.38 -7.46 19.82
N GLY A 935 -53.14 -7.99 20.79
CA GLY A 935 -53.86 -9.25 20.65
C GLY A 935 -52.96 -10.48 20.53
N ALA A 936 -51.67 -10.38 20.90
CA ALA A 936 -50.71 -11.47 20.76
C ALA A 936 -51.04 -12.66 21.68
N ALA A 937 -51.08 -13.87 21.11
CA ALA A 937 -51.30 -15.09 21.87
C ALA A 937 -50.02 -15.54 22.60
N ILE A 938 -50.05 -15.55 23.93
CA ILE A 938 -48.94 -16.02 24.77
C ILE A 938 -49.40 -17.19 25.64
N GLN A 939 -48.60 -18.25 25.68
CA GLN A 939 -48.91 -19.49 26.41
C GLN A 939 -49.15 -19.29 27.91
N ASP A 940 -48.35 -18.47 28.59
CA ASP A 940 -48.43 -18.30 30.06
C ASP A 940 -49.25 -17.07 30.48
N ARG A 941 -50.14 -16.56 29.62
CA ARG A 941 -50.93 -15.34 29.90
C ARG A 941 -51.68 -15.45 31.24
N ASP A 942 -52.30 -16.59 31.49
CA ASP A 942 -53.11 -16.82 32.68
C ASP A 942 -52.23 -16.85 33.95
N GLU A 943 -51.07 -17.52 33.91
CA GLU A 943 -50.09 -17.53 35.01
C GLU A 943 -49.53 -16.13 35.30
N MET A 944 -49.25 -15.34 34.25
CA MET A 944 -48.79 -13.95 34.39
C MET A 944 -49.85 -13.07 35.05
N LEU A 945 -51.13 -13.25 34.69
CA LEU A 945 -52.24 -12.52 35.30
C LEU A 945 -52.36 -12.87 36.79
N ILE A 946 -52.32 -14.17 37.12
CA ILE A 946 -52.38 -14.65 38.51
C ILE A 946 -51.24 -14.03 39.33
N ALA A 947 -50.01 -14.06 38.81
CA ALA A 947 -48.86 -13.46 39.48
C ALA A 947 -49.00 -11.92 39.63
N TYR A 948 -49.53 -11.23 38.62
CA TYR A 948 -49.69 -9.77 38.65
C TYR A 948 -50.72 -9.30 39.70
N VAL A 949 -51.80 -10.07 39.89
CA VAL A 949 -52.87 -9.75 40.85
C VAL A 949 -52.41 -9.88 42.32
N GLN A 950 -51.38 -10.68 42.59
CA GLN A 950 -50.81 -10.82 43.94
C GLN A 950 -50.13 -9.53 44.44
N TYR A 951 -49.78 -8.59 43.56
CA TYR A 951 -49.22 -7.30 43.95
C TYR A 951 -50.30 -6.34 44.47
N GLU A 952 -50.05 -5.67 45.61
CA GLU A 952 -51.05 -4.77 46.24
C GLU A 952 -51.46 -3.56 45.38
N ALA A 953 -50.59 -3.10 44.48
CA ALA A 953 -50.79 -1.89 43.69
C ALA A 953 -50.85 -2.15 42.17
N HIS A 954 -51.57 -3.19 41.74
CA HIS A 954 -51.80 -3.50 40.31
C HIS A 954 -52.86 -2.60 39.66
N ASP A 955 -52.82 -2.43 38.34
CA ASP A 955 -53.85 -1.71 37.58
C ASP A 955 -55.12 -2.57 37.46
N ALA A 956 -56.13 -2.23 38.25
CA ALA A 956 -57.42 -2.90 38.26
C ALA A 956 -58.14 -2.81 36.90
N SER A 957 -57.99 -1.72 36.13
CA SER A 957 -58.64 -1.57 34.82
C SER A 957 -58.08 -2.56 33.81
N LEU A 958 -56.75 -2.72 33.80
CA LEU A 958 -56.06 -3.69 32.94
C LEU A 958 -56.48 -5.12 33.26
N VAL A 959 -56.44 -5.49 34.54
CA VAL A 959 -56.88 -6.82 35.03
C VAL A 959 -58.34 -7.07 34.63
N ASN A 960 -59.20 -6.06 34.78
CA ASN A 960 -60.61 -6.16 34.42
C ASN A 960 -60.84 -6.43 32.93
N GLY A 961 -60.14 -5.72 32.05
CA GLY A 961 -60.22 -5.95 30.60
C GLY A 961 -59.76 -7.36 30.22
N ILE A 962 -58.66 -7.83 30.82
CA ILE A 962 -58.12 -9.17 30.56
C ILE A 962 -59.10 -10.25 31.06
N LEU A 963 -59.63 -10.11 32.28
CA LEU A 963 -60.61 -11.07 32.83
C LEU A 963 -61.89 -11.13 31.99
N MET A 964 -62.35 -10.01 31.45
CA MET A 964 -63.50 -9.98 30.54
C MET A 964 -63.21 -10.76 29.25
N ASN A 965 -62.04 -10.55 28.64
CA ASN A 965 -61.60 -11.29 27.46
C ASN A 965 -61.47 -12.79 27.76
N ILE A 966 -60.86 -13.16 28.88
CA ILE A 966 -60.73 -14.57 29.30
C ILE A 966 -62.11 -15.21 29.53
N ALA A 967 -63.03 -14.52 30.21
CA ALA A 967 -64.37 -15.02 30.45
C ALA A 967 -65.12 -15.25 29.13
N TYR A 968 -64.94 -14.36 28.15
CA TYR A 968 -65.51 -14.50 26.81
C TYR A 968 -64.90 -15.69 26.06
N GLU A 969 -63.57 -15.81 26.05
CA GLU A 969 -62.86 -16.93 25.43
C GLU A 969 -63.28 -18.28 26.04
N TYR A 970 -63.41 -18.38 27.35
CA TYR A 970 -63.85 -19.61 28.03
C TYR A 970 -65.31 -19.96 27.72
N PHE A 971 -66.20 -18.96 27.74
CA PHE A 971 -67.64 -19.20 27.60
C PHE A 971 -68.04 -19.44 26.14
N VAL A 972 -67.63 -18.52 25.24
CA VAL A 972 -68.03 -18.50 23.82
C VAL A 972 -67.12 -19.38 22.96
N TYR A 973 -65.79 -19.30 23.12
CA TYR A 973 -64.83 -20.05 22.31
C TYR A 973 -64.37 -21.38 22.92
N GLU A 974 -64.86 -21.73 24.12
CA GLU A 974 -64.47 -22.94 24.85
C GLU A 974 -62.95 -23.07 25.08
N ALA A 975 -62.27 -21.94 25.28
CA ALA A 975 -60.85 -21.91 25.58
C ALA A 975 -60.53 -22.60 26.91
N ILE A 976 -59.38 -23.29 26.98
CA ILE A 976 -58.90 -23.90 28.22
C ILE A 976 -58.21 -22.81 29.05
N ILE A 977 -58.73 -22.51 30.24
CA ILE A 977 -58.27 -21.44 31.13
C ILE A 977 -57.81 -22.02 32.47
N HIS A 978 -56.79 -21.41 33.08
CA HIS A 978 -56.32 -21.83 34.40
C HIS A 978 -57.39 -21.63 35.50
N PRO A 979 -57.71 -22.64 36.34
CA PRO A 979 -58.78 -22.57 37.34
C PRO A 979 -58.72 -21.38 38.30
N GLU A 980 -57.51 -21.00 38.75
CA GLU A 980 -57.32 -19.86 39.68
C GLU A 980 -57.79 -18.51 39.11
N VAL A 981 -57.92 -18.37 37.79
CA VAL A 981 -58.47 -17.15 37.17
C VAL A 981 -59.93 -16.94 37.59
N PHE A 982 -60.69 -18.03 37.77
CA PHE A 982 -62.08 -17.96 38.23
C PHE A 982 -62.18 -17.54 39.70
N ASP A 983 -61.18 -17.85 40.53
CA ASP A 983 -61.12 -17.35 41.91
C ASP A 983 -60.95 -15.83 41.93
N ILE A 984 -60.09 -15.28 41.06
CA ILE A 984 -59.91 -13.82 40.90
C ILE A 984 -61.23 -13.18 40.44
N LEU A 985 -61.92 -13.81 39.48
CA LEU A 985 -63.17 -13.33 38.95
C LEU A 985 -64.30 -13.38 40.00
N TYR A 986 -64.31 -14.39 40.87
CA TYR A 986 -65.21 -14.48 42.02
C TYR A 986 -64.90 -13.43 43.10
N GLN A 987 -63.63 -13.19 43.44
CA GLN A 987 -63.24 -12.11 44.37
C GLN A 987 -63.69 -10.72 43.87
N LYS A 988 -63.68 -10.50 42.55
CA LYS A 988 -64.19 -9.25 41.94
C LYS A 988 -65.70 -9.09 42.14
N TYR A 989 -66.46 -10.19 42.07
CA TYR A 989 -67.88 -10.16 42.42
C TYR A 989 -68.11 -9.80 43.89
N ASP A 990 -67.34 -10.40 44.82
CA ASP A 990 -67.45 -10.10 46.25
C ASP A 990 -67.21 -8.61 46.55
N LYS A 991 -66.28 -7.98 45.81
CA LYS A 991 -66.03 -6.53 45.83
C LYS A 991 -67.10 -5.67 45.11
N LYS A 992 -68.20 -6.27 44.64
CA LYS A 992 -69.30 -5.64 43.86
C LYS A 992 -68.86 -4.95 42.57
N ALA A 993 -67.72 -5.37 42.02
CA ALA A 993 -67.14 -4.77 40.80
C ALA A 993 -67.45 -5.60 39.54
N LEU A 994 -68.15 -6.74 39.66
CA LEU A 994 -68.54 -7.58 38.54
C LEU A 994 -69.93 -7.18 38.03
N THR A 995 -69.99 -6.60 36.82
CA THR A 995 -71.25 -6.16 36.20
C THR A 995 -71.55 -6.88 34.89
N ASP A 996 -70.52 -7.36 34.20
CA ASP A 996 -70.64 -7.98 32.88
C ASP A 996 -71.31 -9.36 32.91
N LYS A 997 -72.24 -9.59 31.98
CA LYS A 997 -73.02 -10.84 31.88
C LYS A 997 -72.12 -12.05 31.54
N VAL A 998 -71.15 -11.89 30.65
CA VAL A 998 -70.19 -12.95 30.27
C VAL A 998 -69.48 -13.53 31.48
N CYS A 999 -69.00 -12.67 32.38
CA CYS A 999 -68.24 -13.09 33.53
C CYS A 999 -69.09 -13.92 34.51
N LYS A 1000 -70.37 -13.57 34.67
CA LYS A 1000 -71.33 -14.37 35.45
C LYS A 1000 -71.59 -15.73 34.81
N LEU A 1001 -71.77 -15.76 33.49
CA LEU A 1001 -71.99 -16.98 32.71
C LEU A 1001 -70.76 -17.90 32.75
N ALA A 1002 -69.55 -17.34 32.62
CA ALA A 1002 -68.30 -18.07 32.74
C ALA A 1002 -68.11 -18.69 34.14
N LEU A 1003 -68.41 -17.96 35.22
CA LEU A 1003 -68.41 -18.51 36.58
C LEU A 1003 -69.42 -19.64 36.76
N LEU A 1004 -70.66 -19.45 36.29
CA LEU A 1004 -71.70 -20.47 36.38
C LEU A 1004 -71.33 -21.75 35.62
N LYS A 1005 -70.75 -21.61 34.42
CA LYS A 1005 -70.25 -22.74 33.62
C LYS A 1005 -69.10 -23.46 34.35
N PHE A 1006 -68.13 -22.72 34.85
CA PHE A 1006 -66.99 -23.28 35.61
C PHE A 1006 -67.44 -24.03 36.86
N TRP A 1007 -68.36 -23.46 37.63
CA TRP A 1007 -68.94 -24.10 38.81
C TRP A 1007 -69.77 -25.34 38.45
N ALA A 1008 -70.55 -25.30 37.37
CA ALA A 1008 -71.34 -26.44 36.89
C ALA A 1008 -70.46 -27.61 36.40
N GLU A 1009 -69.28 -27.32 35.85
CA GLU A 1009 -68.31 -28.33 35.43
C GLU A 1009 -67.52 -28.91 36.62
N ASN A 1010 -67.30 -28.14 37.68
CA ASN A 1010 -66.43 -28.49 38.82
C ASN A 1010 -67.18 -28.65 40.16
N VAL A 1011 -68.47 -28.99 40.14
CA VAL A 1011 -69.35 -29.09 41.34
C VAL A 1011 -68.77 -29.93 42.48
N GLN A 1012 -67.93 -30.93 42.19
CA GLN A 1012 -67.32 -31.81 43.19
C GLN A 1012 -65.98 -31.30 43.75
N GLN A 1013 -65.32 -30.35 43.08
CA GLN A 1013 -63.94 -29.92 43.38
C GLN A 1013 -63.85 -28.51 43.98
N THR A 1014 -64.88 -27.67 43.79
CA THR A 1014 -64.88 -26.27 44.22
C THR A 1014 -65.98 -26.02 45.25
N GLU A 1015 -65.70 -25.23 46.30
CA GLU A 1015 -66.74 -24.75 47.23
C GLU A 1015 -67.66 -23.77 46.49
N LEU A 1016 -68.82 -24.25 46.05
CA LEU A 1016 -69.77 -23.48 45.27
C LEU A 1016 -70.56 -22.50 46.18
N PRO A 1017 -70.48 -21.17 45.96
CA PRO A 1017 -71.25 -20.19 46.72
C PRO A 1017 -72.72 -20.20 46.27
N GLN A 1018 -73.53 -21.07 46.89
CA GLN A 1018 -74.91 -21.36 46.46
C GLN A 1018 -75.80 -20.11 46.36
N ASP A 1019 -75.66 -19.17 47.30
CA ASP A 1019 -76.45 -17.93 47.30
C ASP A 1019 -76.13 -17.03 46.10
N VAL A 1020 -74.85 -17.00 45.68
CA VAL A 1020 -74.39 -16.20 44.53
C VAL A 1020 -74.81 -16.84 43.22
N ALA A 1021 -74.61 -18.15 43.08
CA ALA A 1021 -75.05 -18.89 41.91
C ALA A 1021 -76.57 -18.76 41.71
N ARG A 1022 -77.36 -18.86 42.79
CA ARG A 1022 -78.81 -18.65 42.78
C ARG A 1022 -79.20 -17.24 42.34
N LEU A 1023 -78.45 -16.22 42.76
CA LEU A 1023 -78.69 -14.83 42.35
C LEU A 1023 -78.43 -14.65 40.84
N PHE A 1024 -77.29 -15.12 40.33
CA PHE A 1024 -76.97 -15.03 38.90
C PHE A 1024 -77.99 -15.77 38.04
N ILE A 1025 -78.39 -16.99 38.46
CA ILE A 1025 -79.39 -17.77 37.75
C ILE A 1025 -80.75 -17.05 37.74
N ARG A 1026 -81.20 -16.47 38.85
CA ARG A 1026 -82.44 -15.69 38.88
C ARG A 1026 -82.40 -14.49 37.94
N GLU A 1027 -81.30 -13.75 37.91
CA GLU A 1027 -81.13 -12.61 37.01
C GLU A 1027 -81.18 -13.05 35.54
N LEU A 1028 -80.47 -14.11 35.17
CA LEU A 1028 -80.43 -14.63 33.80
C LEU A 1028 -81.76 -15.28 33.36
N LEU A 1029 -82.44 -15.97 34.27
CA LEU A 1029 -83.77 -16.56 34.00
C LEU A 1029 -84.85 -15.49 33.81
N ASN A 1030 -84.78 -14.35 34.52
CA ASN A 1030 -85.71 -13.23 34.28
C ASN A 1030 -85.56 -12.62 32.87
N GLU A 1031 -84.42 -12.85 32.21
CA GLU A 1031 -84.15 -12.48 30.82
C GLU A 1031 -84.41 -13.63 29.84
N ASP A 1032 -84.99 -14.74 30.32
CA ASP A 1032 -85.21 -15.98 29.57
C ASP A 1032 -83.92 -16.55 28.97
N ILE A 1033 -82.78 -16.47 29.70
CA ILE A 1033 -81.48 -17.03 29.32
C ILE A 1033 -81.22 -18.33 30.10
N TYR A 1034 -81.01 -19.42 29.37
CA TYR A 1034 -80.72 -20.74 29.94
C TYR A 1034 -79.75 -21.54 29.06
N PHE A 1035 -78.97 -22.41 29.69
CA PHE A 1035 -77.95 -23.22 29.01
C PHE A 1035 -77.99 -24.68 29.47
N PRO A 1036 -77.49 -25.63 28.65
CA PRO A 1036 -77.46 -27.06 29.00
C PRO A 1036 -76.75 -27.36 30.32
N PHE A 1037 -75.67 -26.63 30.64
CA PHE A 1037 -74.90 -26.86 31.86
C PHE A 1037 -75.68 -26.51 33.14
N TYR A 1038 -76.79 -25.79 33.06
CA TYR A 1038 -77.65 -25.50 34.23
C TYR A 1038 -78.25 -26.77 34.83
N VAL A 1039 -78.43 -27.85 34.06
CA VAL A 1039 -78.95 -29.14 34.57
C VAL A 1039 -78.10 -29.66 35.73
N LYS A 1040 -76.77 -29.46 35.66
CA LYS A 1040 -75.82 -29.87 36.71
C LYS A 1040 -75.98 -29.07 38.02
N LEU A 1041 -76.63 -27.91 37.97
CA LEU A 1041 -76.86 -27.02 39.11
C LEU A 1041 -78.26 -27.17 39.73
N VAL A 1042 -79.14 -28.00 39.15
CA VAL A 1042 -80.56 -28.14 39.57
C VAL A 1042 -80.72 -28.58 41.02
N GLU A 1043 -79.88 -29.49 41.51
CA GLU A 1043 -79.94 -29.94 42.92
C GLU A 1043 -79.58 -28.83 43.91
N LEU A 1044 -78.84 -27.81 43.46
CA LEU A 1044 -78.31 -26.72 44.28
C LEU A 1044 -79.17 -25.46 44.19
N VAL A 1045 -79.91 -25.28 43.09
CA VAL A 1045 -80.69 -24.06 42.80
C VAL A 1045 -82.15 -24.43 42.48
N PRO A 1046 -83.08 -24.26 43.45
CA PRO A 1046 -84.47 -24.65 43.30
C PRO A 1046 -85.20 -24.02 42.10
N GLU A 1047 -84.79 -22.81 41.68
CA GLU A 1047 -85.35 -22.11 40.53
C GLU A 1047 -85.17 -22.87 39.20
N LEU A 1048 -84.20 -23.78 39.13
CA LEU A 1048 -83.93 -24.60 37.94
C LEU A 1048 -84.76 -25.90 37.90
N HIS A 1049 -85.66 -26.16 38.85
CA HIS A 1049 -86.38 -27.44 38.86
C HIS A 1049 -87.22 -27.68 37.60
N TYR A 1050 -87.68 -26.62 36.92
CA TYR A 1050 -88.47 -26.74 35.69
C TYR A 1050 -87.66 -27.31 34.51
N ILE A 1051 -86.34 -27.14 34.49
CA ILE A 1051 -85.45 -27.68 33.45
C ILE A 1051 -84.86 -29.04 33.80
N LYS A 1052 -85.09 -29.55 35.01
CA LYS A 1052 -84.48 -30.78 35.55
C LYS A 1052 -84.52 -31.96 34.58
N ASN A 1053 -85.67 -32.12 33.91
CA ASN A 1053 -85.94 -33.23 33.00
C ASN A 1053 -85.94 -32.81 31.52
N SER A 1054 -85.31 -31.67 31.21
CA SER A 1054 -85.25 -31.14 29.85
C SER A 1054 -83.95 -31.53 29.17
N ILE A 1055 -84.03 -31.86 27.89
CA ILE A 1055 -82.91 -32.13 27.00
C ILE A 1055 -82.68 -30.87 26.17
N PHE A 1056 -81.42 -30.45 26.08
CA PHE A 1056 -81.04 -29.24 25.38
C PHE A 1056 -80.29 -29.57 24.10
N ILE A 1057 -80.58 -28.81 23.04
CA ILE A 1057 -79.77 -28.75 21.83
C ILE A 1057 -79.12 -27.38 21.81
N GLU A 1058 -77.79 -27.36 21.88
CA GLU A 1058 -76.97 -26.17 21.76
C GLU A 1058 -76.33 -26.13 20.36
N TYR A 1059 -76.44 -24.99 19.69
CA TYR A 1059 -75.83 -24.72 18.40
C TYR A 1059 -75.08 -23.40 18.47
N ARG A 1060 -73.84 -23.37 17.98
CA ARG A 1060 -72.97 -22.18 18.03
C ARG A 1060 -72.69 -21.68 16.62
N THR A 1061 -72.91 -20.40 16.39
CA THR A 1061 -72.63 -19.73 15.12
C THR A 1061 -72.26 -18.25 15.31
N GLN A 1062 -72.23 -17.45 14.26
CA GLN A 1062 -72.02 -16.00 14.33
C GLN A 1062 -73.14 -15.34 15.15
N PRO A 1063 -72.82 -14.29 15.94
CA PRO A 1063 -73.83 -13.54 16.66
C PRO A 1063 -74.93 -13.02 15.74
N GLN A 1064 -76.17 -13.01 16.23
CA GLN A 1064 -77.35 -12.53 15.49
C GLN A 1064 -77.74 -13.36 14.26
N SER A 1065 -77.15 -14.53 14.03
CA SER A 1065 -77.60 -15.46 12.99
C SER A 1065 -79.02 -15.96 13.27
N GLN A 1066 -79.82 -16.09 12.21
CA GLN A 1066 -81.14 -16.72 12.31
C GLN A 1066 -80.98 -18.23 12.20
N VAL A 1067 -81.24 -18.93 13.30
CA VAL A 1067 -81.11 -20.38 13.41
C VAL A 1067 -82.47 -21.00 13.69
N TYR A 1068 -82.85 -21.99 12.87
CA TYR A 1068 -84.08 -22.74 13.02
C TYR A 1068 -83.78 -24.22 13.25
N ILE A 1069 -84.48 -24.82 14.21
CA ILE A 1069 -84.50 -26.26 14.41
C ILE A 1069 -85.79 -26.82 13.81
N HIS A 1070 -85.62 -27.76 12.88
CA HIS A 1070 -86.67 -28.54 12.26
C HIS A 1070 -86.69 -29.88 12.97
N TYR A 1071 -87.78 -30.23 13.66
CA TYR A 1071 -87.86 -31.46 14.42
C TYR A 1071 -89.16 -32.23 14.20
N ALA A 1072 -89.12 -33.55 14.28
CA ALA A 1072 -90.27 -34.43 14.13
C ALA A 1072 -90.22 -35.55 15.18
N PHE A 1073 -91.37 -35.87 15.79
CA PHE A 1073 -91.51 -37.02 16.68
C PHE A 1073 -91.69 -38.30 15.84
N ASP A 1074 -90.99 -39.37 16.22
CA ASP A 1074 -91.08 -40.67 15.58
C ASP A 1074 -92.33 -41.42 16.07
N ASP A 1075 -93.51 -41.01 15.59
CA ASP A 1075 -94.79 -41.66 15.85
C ASP A 1075 -95.30 -42.33 14.56
N ASP A 1076 -95.63 -43.63 14.62
CA ASP A 1076 -96.15 -44.47 13.51
C ASP A 1076 -97.48 -43.97 12.88
N SER A 1077 -97.97 -42.78 13.27
CA SER A 1077 -99.28 -42.23 12.90
C SER A 1077 -99.23 -40.86 12.19
N VAL A 1078 -98.07 -40.38 11.78
CA VAL A 1078 -97.89 -39.12 11.03
C VAL A 1078 -97.60 -39.42 9.55
N GLU A 1079 -98.27 -38.71 8.63
CA GLU A 1079 -97.94 -38.74 7.19
C GLU A 1079 -96.45 -38.39 6.99
N GLU A 1080 -95.75 -39.12 6.12
CA GLU A 1080 -94.33 -38.90 5.79
C GLU A 1080 -94.01 -37.40 5.58
N GLY A 1081 -93.28 -36.77 6.52
CA GLY A 1081 -92.45 -35.60 6.23
C GLY A 1081 -92.82 -34.22 6.78
N SER A 1082 -93.71 -34.04 7.76
CA SER A 1082 -93.94 -32.69 8.35
C SER A 1082 -93.06 -32.42 9.58
N TYR A 1083 -91.88 -31.82 9.39
CA TYR A 1083 -91.08 -31.26 10.49
C TYR A 1083 -91.77 -30.01 11.08
N GLU A 1084 -91.81 -29.91 12.41
CA GLU A 1084 -92.13 -28.66 13.10
C GLU A 1084 -90.89 -27.75 13.10
N ILE A 1085 -91.06 -26.50 12.68
CA ILE A 1085 -89.98 -25.51 12.62
C ILE A 1085 -90.08 -24.60 13.83
N ARG A 1086 -89.01 -24.53 14.62
CA ARG A 1086 -88.90 -23.63 15.77
C ARG A 1086 -87.64 -22.78 15.65
N GLU A 1087 -87.75 -21.50 15.90
CA GLU A 1087 -86.58 -20.61 16.00
C GLU A 1087 -85.77 -20.95 17.25
N MET A 1088 -84.47 -21.20 17.09
CA MET A 1088 -83.56 -21.38 18.21
C MET A 1088 -83.17 -19.99 18.74
N LYS A 1089 -83.66 -19.64 19.93
CA LYS A 1089 -83.34 -18.35 20.56
C LYS A 1089 -81.83 -18.26 20.86
N GLU A 1090 -81.23 -17.15 20.45
CA GLU A 1090 -79.87 -16.78 20.83
C GLU A 1090 -79.84 -16.45 22.33
N MET A 1091 -79.12 -17.25 23.11
CA MET A 1091 -79.02 -17.09 24.56
C MET A 1091 -77.87 -16.14 24.93
N TYR A 1092 -76.76 -16.23 24.21
CA TYR A 1092 -75.62 -15.31 24.36
C TYR A 1092 -74.70 -15.39 23.15
N ASP A 1093 -74.54 -14.27 22.43
CA ASP A 1093 -73.50 -13.99 21.42
C ASP A 1093 -73.10 -15.19 20.53
N GLY A 1094 -74.05 -15.65 19.71
CA GLY A 1094 -73.90 -16.78 18.78
C GLY A 1094 -74.22 -18.16 19.36
N ILE A 1095 -74.53 -18.28 20.65
CA ILE A 1095 -74.95 -19.54 21.28
C ILE A 1095 -76.48 -19.64 21.28
N HIS A 1096 -77.03 -20.50 20.43
CA HIS A 1096 -78.46 -20.76 20.29
C HIS A 1096 -78.85 -22.04 21.00
N VAL A 1097 -79.91 -22.00 21.81
CA VAL A 1097 -80.35 -23.16 22.60
C VAL A 1097 -81.84 -23.42 22.39
N SER A 1098 -82.19 -24.69 22.16
CA SER A 1098 -83.56 -25.18 22.21
C SER A 1098 -83.73 -26.26 23.26
N MET A 1099 -84.84 -26.18 23.99
CA MET A 1099 -85.17 -27.07 25.09
C MET A 1099 -86.35 -27.98 24.71
N PHE A 1100 -86.22 -29.28 24.97
CA PHE A 1100 -87.23 -30.31 24.75
C PHE A 1100 -87.44 -31.12 26.04
N GLN A 1101 -88.64 -31.64 26.25
CA GLN A 1101 -88.91 -32.63 27.30
C GLN A 1101 -89.36 -33.90 26.60
N LEU A 1102 -88.58 -34.98 26.74
CA LEU A 1102 -88.84 -36.26 26.09
C LEU A 1102 -89.13 -37.33 27.12
N PHE A 1103 -90.24 -38.02 26.93
CA PHE A 1103 -90.59 -39.19 27.71
C PHE A 1103 -89.91 -40.46 27.18
N TYR A 1104 -89.89 -41.52 27.98
CA TYR A 1104 -89.32 -42.80 27.60
C TYR A 1104 -89.99 -43.35 26.34
N GLY A 1105 -89.17 -43.68 25.33
CA GLY A 1105 -89.63 -44.18 24.03
C GLY A 1105 -89.90 -43.10 22.99
N GLU A 1106 -90.01 -41.82 23.38
CA GLU A 1106 -90.10 -40.73 22.43
C GLU A 1106 -88.73 -40.47 21.80
N THR A 1107 -88.69 -40.37 20.46
CA THR A 1107 -87.52 -39.90 19.76
C THR A 1107 -87.87 -38.71 18.88
N ILE A 1108 -86.98 -37.71 18.89
CA ILE A 1108 -87.05 -36.56 18.01
C ILE A 1108 -85.92 -36.69 16.99
N GLN A 1109 -86.27 -36.73 15.71
CA GLN A 1109 -85.32 -36.47 14.64
C GLN A 1109 -85.30 -34.98 14.36
N TYR A 1110 -84.12 -34.36 14.37
CA TYR A 1110 -83.99 -32.95 14.10
C TYR A 1110 -82.87 -32.63 13.11
N TYR A 1111 -83.02 -31.52 12.41
CA TYR A 1111 -81.92 -30.83 11.75
C TYR A 1111 -82.01 -29.33 11.97
N ILE A 1112 -80.86 -28.67 11.94
CA ILE A 1112 -80.70 -27.25 12.17
C ILE A 1112 -80.37 -26.61 10.83
N THR A 1113 -81.07 -25.52 10.52
CA THR A 1113 -80.77 -24.65 9.39
C THR A 1113 -80.35 -23.29 9.91
N GLU A 1114 -79.32 -22.74 9.29
CA GLU A 1114 -78.92 -21.36 9.47
C GLU A 1114 -79.18 -20.60 8.17
N ASN A 1115 -79.66 -19.38 8.30
CA ASN A 1115 -79.91 -18.49 7.17
C ASN A 1115 -78.67 -17.69 6.84
N TYR A 1116 -78.22 -17.77 5.59
CA TYR A 1116 -77.12 -16.97 5.08
C TYR A 1116 -77.61 -16.13 3.90
N LEU A 1117 -77.03 -14.94 3.74
CA LEU A 1117 -77.22 -14.13 2.53
C LEU A 1117 -76.25 -14.64 1.47
N ASP A 1118 -76.78 -15.13 0.35
CA ASP A 1118 -75.97 -15.45 -0.83
C ASP A 1118 -75.50 -14.16 -1.54
N ASP A 1119 -74.54 -14.23 -2.46
CA ASP A 1119 -73.94 -13.08 -3.18
C ASP A 1119 -74.99 -12.17 -3.87
N ASP A 1120 -76.20 -12.69 -4.13
CA ASP A 1120 -77.35 -11.98 -4.70
C ASP A 1120 -78.35 -11.39 -3.65
N ASN A 1121 -77.98 -11.32 -2.36
CA ASN A 1121 -78.84 -10.90 -1.23
C ASN A 1121 -80.14 -11.72 -1.06
N VAL A 1122 -80.14 -12.97 -1.53
CA VAL A 1122 -81.25 -13.91 -1.32
C VAL A 1122 -80.95 -14.75 -0.09
N VAL A 1123 -81.87 -14.76 0.87
CA VAL A 1123 -81.78 -15.62 2.07
C VAL A 1123 -81.86 -17.08 1.61
N ARG A 1124 -80.80 -17.85 1.87
CA ARG A 1124 -80.79 -19.30 1.66
C ARG A 1124 -80.60 -20.01 3.00
N GLU A 1125 -81.43 -21.02 3.22
CA GLU A 1125 -81.32 -21.93 4.35
C GLU A 1125 -80.29 -23.00 4.01
N HIS A 1126 -79.26 -23.17 4.85
CA HIS A 1126 -78.33 -24.29 4.72
C HIS A 1126 -78.43 -25.18 5.96
N VAL A 1127 -78.63 -26.48 5.73
CA VAL A 1127 -78.67 -27.49 6.79
C VAL A 1127 -77.25 -27.68 7.33
N THR A 1128 -77.03 -27.38 8.59
CA THR A 1128 -75.69 -27.40 9.21
C THR A 1128 -75.46 -28.63 10.07
N GLN A 1129 -76.49 -29.06 10.79
CA GLN A 1129 -76.41 -30.20 11.72
C GLN A 1129 -77.71 -30.99 11.68
N SER A 1130 -77.61 -32.32 11.79
CA SER A 1130 -78.76 -33.20 11.99
C SER A 1130 -78.45 -34.23 13.06
N GLY A 1131 -79.45 -34.63 13.83
CA GLY A 1131 -79.31 -35.61 14.90
C GLY A 1131 -80.63 -36.25 15.29
N THR A 1132 -80.55 -37.21 16.19
CA THR A 1132 -81.71 -37.84 16.81
C THR A 1132 -81.54 -37.78 18.32
N LEU A 1133 -82.52 -37.18 19.00
CA LEU A 1133 -82.63 -37.26 20.45
C LEU A 1133 -83.59 -38.39 20.79
N SER A 1134 -83.24 -39.21 21.77
CA SER A 1134 -84.12 -40.24 22.31
C SER A 1134 -84.29 -40.04 23.81
N GLY A 1135 -85.53 -40.13 24.29
CA GLY A 1135 -85.83 -40.22 25.71
C GLY A 1135 -85.29 -41.52 26.28
N LEU A 1136 -84.05 -41.50 26.79
CA LEU A 1136 -83.46 -42.63 27.49
C LEU A 1136 -83.79 -42.54 28.98
N SER A 1137 -84.41 -43.59 29.52
CA SER A 1137 -84.35 -43.85 30.96
C SER A 1137 -83.03 -44.56 31.22
N GLU A 1138 -81.94 -43.78 31.27
CA GLU A 1138 -80.76 -44.23 31.97
C GLU A 1138 -80.51 -43.33 33.16
N THR A 1139 -80.87 -43.87 34.32
CA THR A 1139 -79.98 -43.91 35.47
C THR A 1139 -78.60 -44.45 35.05
N SER A 1140 -77.78 -43.68 34.35
CA SER A 1140 -76.35 -43.96 34.22
C SER A 1140 -75.64 -43.36 35.44
N ALA A 1141 -75.64 -44.16 36.51
CA ALA A 1141 -74.57 -44.26 37.51
C ALA A 1141 -73.63 -43.06 37.71
N ALA A 1142 -74.02 -42.05 38.50
CA ALA A 1142 -73.06 -41.22 39.27
C ALA A 1142 -73.69 -40.40 40.41
N SER A 1143 -74.79 -40.81 41.04
CA SER A 1143 -75.18 -40.25 42.36
C SER A 1143 -76.12 -41.21 43.08
N GLY A 1144 -75.53 -42.04 43.93
CA GLY A 1144 -76.27 -42.87 44.87
C GLY A 1144 -76.96 -42.01 45.93
N LYS A 1145 -78.11 -41.42 45.60
CA LYS A 1145 -79.09 -40.92 46.56
C LYS A 1145 -80.48 -41.18 45.99
N GLN A 1146 -81.27 -41.98 46.70
CA GLN A 1146 -82.70 -42.18 46.47
C GLN A 1146 -83.41 -40.83 46.63
N GLY A 1147 -83.48 -40.06 45.54
CA GLY A 1147 -84.36 -38.92 45.41
C GLY A 1147 -85.80 -39.41 45.25
N THR A 1148 -86.74 -38.70 45.87
CA THR A 1148 -88.18 -38.93 45.71
C THR A 1148 -88.55 -38.96 44.22
N ALA A 1149 -89.20 -40.04 43.78
CA ALA A 1149 -89.70 -40.17 42.42
C ALA A 1149 -90.63 -39.00 42.08
N ASP A 1150 -90.23 -38.20 41.10
CA ASP A 1150 -90.97 -37.03 40.60
C ASP A 1150 -92.03 -37.50 39.60
N ARG A 1151 -93.09 -36.71 39.38
CA ARG A 1151 -94.20 -37.08 38.47
C ARG A 1151 -93.70 -37.43 37.06
N PHE A 1152 -92.67 -36.74 36.58
CA PHE A 1152 -92.05 -37.00 35.29
C PHE A 1152 -91.30 -38.35 35.27
N SER A 1153 -90.58 -38.70 36.34
CA SER A 1153 -89.91 -40.01 36.42
C SER A 1153 -90.91 -41.14 36.56
N ILE A 1154 -91.99 -40.96 37.34
CA ILE A 1154 -93.06 -41.96 37.45
C ILE A 1154 -93.76 -42.18 36.09
N LEU A 1155 -94.03 -41.11 35.33
CA LEU A 1155 -94.58 -41.25 33.97
C LEU A 1155 -93.62 -41.98 33.03
N ASN A 1156 -92.32 -41.68 33.08
CA ASN A 1156 -91.31 -42.40 32.31
C ASN A 1156 -91.21 -43.86 32.69
N ASP A 1157 -91.27 -44.18 33.99
CA ASP A 1157 -91.24 -45.55 34.49
C ASP A 1157 -92.53 -46.30 34.11
N ILE A 1158 -93.70 -45.65 34.10
CA ILE A 1158 -94.95 -46.22 33.57
C ILE A 1158 -94.79 -46.55 32.08
N LEU A 1159 -94.31 -45.60 31.28
CA LEU A 1159 -94.10 -45.79 29.84
C LEU A 1159 -93.08 -46.89 29.56
N LEU A 1160 -92.04 -47.01 30.38
CA LEU A 1160 -91.05 -48.08 30.33
C LEU A 1160 -91.66 -49.44 30.69
N SER A 1161 -92.39 -49.54 31.79
CA SER A 1161 -93.08 -50.77 32.19
C SER A 1161 -94.08 -51.22 31.12
N ILE A 1162 -94.81 -50.30 30.49
CA ILE A 1162 -95.69 -50.59 29.35
C ILE A 1162 -94.88 -51.10 28.15
N GLY A 1163 -93.77 -50.44 27.80
CA GLY A 1163 -92.89 -50.84 26.70
C GLY A 1163 -92.26 -52.22 26.90
N VAL A 1164 -91.91 -52.59 28.13
CA VAL A 1164 -91.32 -53.89 28.52
C VAL A 1164 -92.40 -54.96 28.80
N ARG A 1165 -93.69 -54.62 28.70
CA ARG A 1165 -94.86 -55.48 28.99
C ARG A 1165 -94.94 -55.98 30.44
N ASP A 1166 -94.46 -55.19 31.41
CA ASP A 1166 -94.63 -55.46 32.84
C ASP A 1166 -95.88 -54.71 33.37
N GLU A 1167 -97.05 -55.32 33.17
CA GLU A 1167 -98.34 -54.72 33.54
C GLU A 1167 -98.48 -54.51 35.06
N VAL A 1168 -97.79 -55.31 35.89
CA VAL A 1168 -97.90 -55.23 37.35
C VAL A 1168 -97.23 -53.97 37.89
N THR A 1169 -95.99 -53.68 37.45
CA THR A 1169 -95.31 -52.43 37.84
C THR A 1169 -95.98 -51.22 37.21
N ALA A 1170 -96.45 -51.30 35.96
CA ALA A 1170 -97.17 -50.20 35.32
C ALA A 1170 -98.43 -49.80 36.11
N GLN A 1171 -99.19 -50.77 36.61
CA GLN A 1171 -100.41 -50.51 37.38
C GLN A 1171 -100.10 -49.90 38.76
N GLN A 1172 -99.07 -50.39 39.46
CA GLN A 1172 -98.61 -49.81 40.73
C GLN A 1172 -98.12 -48.36 40.56
N LEU A 1173 -97.29 -48.12 39.55
CA LEU A 1173 -96.79 -46.77 39.26
C LEU A 1173 -97.92 -45.82 38.84
N THR A 1174 -98.94 -46.33 38.15
CA THR A 1174 -100.14 -45.54 37.80
C THR A 1174 -100.94 -45.16 39.03
N GLU A 1175 -101.11 -46.07 40.00
CA GLU A 1175 -101.74 -45.76 41.29
C GLU A 1175 -100.95 -44.71 42.07
N ASP A 1176 -99.62 -44.85 42.12
CA ASP A 1176 -98.72 -43.88 42.75
C ASP A 1176 -98.78 -42.51 42.06
N TYR A 1177 -98.83 -42.49 40.73
CA TYR A 1177 -98.99 -41.25 39.95
C TYR A 1177 -100.33 -40.58 40.25
N VAL A 1178 -101.44 -41.33 40.25
CA VAL A 1178 -102.77 -40.79 40.54
C VAL A 1178 -102.85 -40.29 41.98
N TYR A 1179 -102.24 -41.00 42.92
CA TYR A 1179 -102.13 -40.55 44.30
C TYR A 1179 -101.33 -39.24 44.40
N GLN A 1180 -100.20 -39.14 43.70
CA GLN A 1180 -99.42 -37.91 43.64
C GLN A 1180 -100.17 -36.77 42.93
N ASP A 1181 -100.86 -37.01 41.82
CA ASP A 1181 -101.65 -35.98 41.11
C ASP A 1181 -102.81 -35.50 41.97
N PHE A 1182 -103.48 -36.41 42.71
CA PHE A 1182 -104.47 -36.06 43.70
C PHE A 1182 -103.87 -35.20 44.83
N CYS A 1183 -102.73 -35.63 45.40
CA CYS A 1183 -102.04 -34.87 46.44
C CYS A 1183 -101.65 -33.47 45.94
N VAL A 1184 -101.13 -33.34 44.73
CA VAL A 1184 -100.72 -32.04 44.17
C VAL A 1184 -101.94 -31.15 43.94
N ARG A 1185 -103.02 -31.66 43.35
CA ARG A 1185 -104.25 -30.89 43.09
C ARG A 1185 -104.92 -30.38 44.38
N GLU A 1186 -104.89 -31.18 45.44
CA GLU A 1186 -105.53 -30.83 46.72
C GLU A 1186 -104.63 -29.98 47.62
N LEU A 1187 -103.31 -30.23 47.63
CA LEU A 1187 -102.36 -29.52 48.51
C LEU A 1187 -101.83 -28.23 47.90
N PHE A 1188 -101.78 -28.11 46.56
CA PHE A 1188 -101.26 -26.93 45.86
C PHE A 1188 -102.31 -26.36 44.92
N LYS A 1189 -102.96 -25.27 45.33
CA LYS A 1189 -103.75 -24.43 44.41
C LYS A 1189 -102.79 -23.52 43.66
N VAL A 1190 -102.78 -23.65 42.33
CA VAL A 1190 -102.05 -22.73 41.44
C VAL A 1190 -102.55 -21.31 41.67
N LEU A 1191 -101.63 -20.38 41.97
CA LEU A 1191 -101.89 -18.94 42.11
C LEU A 1191 -101.67 -18.24 40.78
#